data_AF-A0A847M7C3-F1
#
_entry.id   AF-A0A847M7C3-F1
#
_cell.length_a   1.000
_cell.length_b   1.000
_cell.length_c   1.000
_cell.angle_alpha   90.00
_cell.angle_beta   90.00
_cell.angle_gamma   90.00
#
_symmetry.space_group_name_H-M   'P 1'
#
loop_
_entity.id
_entity.type
_entity.pdbx_description
1 polymer ?
#
loop_
_entity_poly.entity_id
_entity_poly.type
_entity_poly.pdbx_seq_one_letter_code
_entity_poly.pdbx_strand_id
1 'polypeptide(L)'
;MKVLIAVATMVAISGSTIVAMAAPPPTVDAQLVDAVLTYSQAHIDPSTGLVRDSVGEPNLAEHSPGYLAALLLKGGHKTESIELLTAILDRQDTQEGSPTQGYFRWHGGENSPYSYDATLYAVPPLAWALRHFRSDLGHEAERLAETLQMAVVAISRDLVGPENESYLMLQAAARASVGAALNEPAWISAAVGQVSSWLRLIKSQGLPQGHSPTFDALRIAALLWVRDATEQPSPELDEAIRLALADLGTRIWATGNSVAGAMYRSVAADYMPGGGVAAYALASYFGLGTLDGAEPFAMYLLLPTSRPLNVPPTLALPYQTDTISTGSDAVTTTSTFIAPEFTLGTMSGLLTAGSVPLMISLNSSDGGRLIHARSYPTVAGVNTIQHQSTALMSFDFDQIGVGSRRQAYVSLALGHFSDLDEIYVRGAPWNGEATGLGHQETLAVATGDCYVGVLVGRCGPAGSTDETRVKPGHLDYSGEGAFRRLTLTLHGRQEEYALEQPIHDVRVVFAISVAPKTDYPSLADFAADFGKARIRQDVQATRRTLGKADEQSQPRPIEGVVPKPQTRLRLPSRQVLQQTIELQIADSKLKLVEDLRTGELLERHVDGLELSPGQLWSAPGFEYRAGADLPQALSEAGY
;
A
#
# COMPACT_ATOMS: atom_id res chain seq x y z
N MET A 1 -16.61 72.96 13.29
CA MET A 1 -15.82 71.91 13.96
C MET A 1 -16.48 70.56 13.64
N LYS A 2 -15.76 69.65 12.94
CA LYS A 2 -16.15 68.30 12.42
C LYS A 2 -17.20 68.32 11.28
N VAL A 3 -16.86 68.23 10.00
CA VAL A 3 -16.22 67.16 9.17
C VAL A 3 -17.03 65.86 9.09
N LEU A 4 -17.75 65.69 7.98
CA LEU A 4 -17.95 64.41 7.29
C LEU A 4 -18.24 64.73 5.82
N ILE A 5 -17.32 64.39 4.91
CA ILE A 5 -17.51 64.43 3.46
C ILE A 5 -17.38 62.97 2.99
N ALA A 6 -18.46 62.42 2.46
CA ALA A 6 -18.44 61.18 1.70
C ALA A 6 -18.23 61.55 0.22
N VAL A 7 -17.07 61.19 -0.34
CA VAL A 7 -16.80 61.24 -1.77
C VAL A 7 -17.05 59.84 -2.33
N ALA A 8 -18.08 59.71 -3.16
CA ALA A 8 -18.26 58.57 -4.05
C ALA A 8 -17.19 58.62 -5.14
N THR A 9 -16.31 57.63 -5.17
CA THR A 9 -15.33 57.46 -6.25
C THR A 9 -15.83 56.35 -7.16
N MET A 10 -16.38 56.73 -8.32
CA MET A 10 -16.52 55.85 -9.48
C MET A 10 -15.12 55.49 -9.96
N VAL A 11 -14.69 54.25 -9.76
CA VAL A 11 -13.54 53.67 -10.46
C VAL A 11 -14.09 52.85 -11.63
N ALA A 12 -13.77 53.30 -12.84
CA ALA A 12 -14.00 52.55 -14.06
C ALA A 12 -13.19 51.25 -14.02
N ILE A 13 -13.89 50.12 -14.06
CA ILE A 13 -13.27 48.80 -14.26
C ILE A 13 -12.95 48.70 -15.76
N SER A 14 -11.75 49.11 -16.14
CA SER A 14 -11.17 48.76 -17.44
C SER A 14 -10.83 47.27 -17.41
N GLY A 15 -11.68 46.46 -18.04
CA GLY A 15 -11.48 45.04 -18.28
C GLY A 15 -10.15 44.81 -18.98
N SER A 16 -9.20 44.26 -18.22
CA SER A 16 -7.98 43.68 -18.75
C SER A 16 -8.23 42.18 -18.80
N THR A 17 -8.52 41.66 -19.97
CA THR A 17 -8.49 40.23 -20.23
C THR A 17 -7.05 39.78 -20.02
N ILE A 18 -6.73 39.27 -18.82
CA ILE A 18 -5.48 38.56 -18.61
C ILE A 18 -5.62 37.27 -19.42
N VAL A 19 -5.06 37.27 -20.63
CA VAL A 19 -4.79 36.03 -21.35
C VAL A 19 -3.71 35.34 -20.53
N ALA A 20 -4.12 34.43 -19.64
CA ALA A 20 -3.21 33.49 -19.02
C ALA A 20 -2.52 32.75 -20.16
N MET A 21 -1.26 33.06 -20.43
CA MET A 21 -0.47 32.25 -21.36
C MET A 21 -0.39 30.86 -20.74
N ALA A 22 -0.98 29.87 -21.41
CA ALA A 22 -0.85 28.49 -21.01
C ALA A 22 0.64 28.16 -20.89
N ALA A 23 1.04 27.60 -19.75
CA ALA A 23 2.40 27.09 -19.59
C ALA A 23 2.68 26.10 -20.74
N PRO A 24 3.89 26.12 -21.34
CA PRO A 24 4.25 25.11 -22.33
C PRO A 24 4.03 23.72 -21.73
N PRO A 25 3.57 22.74 -22.54
CA PRO A 25 3.33 21.40 -22.04
C PRO A 25 4.62 20.83 -21.42
N PRO A 26 4.51 20.01 -20.36
CA PRO A 26 5.64 19.32 -19.76
C PRO A 26 6.43 18.54 -20.82
N THR A 27 7.75 18.51 -20.69
CA THR A 27 8.62 17.70 -21.55
C THR A 27 8.58 16.25 -21.06
N VAL A 28 7.60 15.50 -21.57
CA VAL A 28 7.55 14.04 -21.40
C VAL A 28 8.51 13.40 -22.41
N ASP A 29 9.19 12.32 -22.01
CA ASP A 29 10.08 11.57 -22.90
C ASP A 29 9.34 11.12 -24.17
N ALA A 30 9.88 11.47 -25.34
CA ALA A 30 9.28 11.14 -26.62
C ALA A 30 9.23 9.62 -26.88
N GLN A 31 10.21 8.85 -26.39
CA GLN A 31 10.21 7.39 -26.55
C GLN A 31 9.07 6.75 -25.78
N LEU A 32 8.75 7.31 -24.62
CA LEU A 32 7.67 6.86 -23.76
C LEU A 32 6.29 7.20 -24.33
N VAL A 33 6.13 8.41 -24.88
CA VAL A 33 4.93 8.77 -25.64
C VAL A 33 4.74 7.77 -26.80
N ASP A 34 5.80 7.44 -27.53
CA ASP A 34 5.74 6.47 -28.63
C ASP A 34 5.40 5.04 -28.16
N ALA A 35 5.88 4.62 -26.98
CA ALA A 35 5.53 3.33 -26.38
C ALA A 35 4.02 3.27 -26.02
N VAL A 36 3.49 4.32 -25.39
CA VAL A 36 2.06 4.42 -25.04
C VAL A 36 1.18 4.42 -26.28
N LEU A 37 1.56 5.16 -27.33
CA LEU A 37 0.83 5.17 -28.61
C LEU A 37 0.82 3.78 -29.25
N THR A 38 1.98 3.12 -29.27
CA THR A 38 2.12 1.77 -29.84
C THR A 38 1.24 0.76 -29.10
N TYR A 39 1.27 0.77 -27.76
CA TYR A 39 0.39 -0.06 -26.94
C TYR A 39 -1.09 0.22 -27.29
N SER A 40 -1.50 1.48 -27.26
CA SER A 40 -2.91 1.86 -27.38
C SER A 40 -3.50 1.50 -28.74
N GLN A 41 -2.75 1.73 -29.82
CA GLN A 41 -3.17 1.38 -31.18
C GLN A 41 -3.34 -0.13 -31.36
N ALA A 42 -2.54 -0.94 -30.68
CA ALA A 42 -2.66 -2.39 -30.70
C ALA A 42 -3.86 -2.91 -29.86
N HIS A 43 -4.36 -2.11 -28.92
CA HIS A 43 -5.37 -2.53 -27.94
C HIS A 43 -6.68 -1.74 -28.02
N ILE A 44 -6.92 -0.98 -29.09
CA ILE A 44 -8.17 -0.25 -29.25
C ILE A 44 -9.34 -1.24 -29.43
N ASP A 45 -10.42 -1.01 -28.68
CA ASP A 45 -11.67 -1.71 -28.88
C ASP A 45 -12.48 -1.01 -29.97
N PRO A 46 -12.71 -1.64 -31.15
CA PRO A 46 -13.37 -0.97 -32.27
C PRO A 46 -14.85 -0.68 -32.01
N SER A 47 -15.47 -1.33 -31.02
CA SER A 47 -16.89 -1.12 -30.72
C SER A 47 -17.13 0.11 -29.85
N THR A 48 -16.21 0.41 -28.94
CA THR A 48 -16.32 1.50 -27.97
C THR A 48 -15.43 2.69 -28.31
N GLY A 49 -14.38 2.50 -29.11
CA GLY A 49 -13.33 3.49 -29.37
C GLY A 49 -12.36 3.69 -28.21
N LEU A 50 -12.44 2.86 -27.16
CA LEU A 50 -11.62 2.95 -25.95
C LEU A 50 -10.46 1.96 -25.99
N VAL A 51 -9.40 2.23 -25.23
CA VAL A 51 -8.24 1.34 -25.12
C VAL A 51 -8.52 0.22 -24.12
N ARG A 52 -8.20 -1.01 -24.49
CA ARG A 52 -8.31 -2.17 -23.60
C ARG A 52 -7.18 -2.20 -22.57
N ASP A 53 -7.52 -2.58 -21.36
CA ASP A 53 -6.54 -2.90 -20.32
C ASP A 53 -5.94 -4.30 -20.50
N SER A 54 -5.06 -4.68 -19.58
CA SER A 54 -4.38 -5.98 -19.57
C SER A 54 -5.32 -7.17 -19.38
N VAL A 55 -6.57 -6.97 -18.93
CA VAL A 55 -7.60 -8.02 -18.87
C VAL A 55 -8.50 -8.03 -20.13
N GLY A 56 -8.25 -7.12 -21.07
CA GLY A 56 -8.94 -7.05 -22.35
C GLY A 56 -10.24 -6.26 -22.34
N GLU A 57 -10.57 -5.57 -21.24
CA GLU A 57 -11.79 -4.77 -21.11
C GLU A 57 -11.53 -3.33 -21.58
N PRO A 58 -12.48 -2.68 -22.29
CA PRO A 58 -12.31 -1.30 -22.77
C PRO A 58 -12.27 -0.34 -21.57
N ASN A 59 -11.06 0.05 -21.15
CA ASN A 59 -10.79 0.77 -19.91
C ASN A 59 -10.89 2.29 -20.12
N LEU A 60 -11.88 2.89 -19.46
CA LEU A 60 -12.20 4.31 -19.58
C LEU A 60 -11.42 5.16 -18.58
N ALA A 61 -11.14 4.64 -17.39
CA ALA A 61 -10.67 5.45 -16.28
C ALA A 61 -9.16 5.71 -16.31
N GLU A 62 -8.37 4.77 -16.83
CA GLU A 62 -6.91 4.78 -16.73
C GLU A 62 -6.26 4.83 -18.11
N HIS A 63 -6.63 3.89 -18.98
CA HIS A 63 -5.93 3.68 -20.25
C HIS A 63 -6.34 4.70 -21.32
N SER A 64 -7.64 4.91 -21.51
CA SER A 64 -8.13 5.83 -22.54
C SER A 64 -7.73 7.30 -22.31
N PRO A 65 -7.77 7.86 -21.08
CA PRO A 65 -7.29 9.21 -20.82
C PRO A 65 -5.77 9.35 -21.00
N GLY A 66 -5.00 8.31 -20.65
CA GLY A 66 -3.57 8.24 -20.92
C GLY A 66 -3.25 8.26 -22.41
N TYR A 67 -4.01 7.49 -23.21
CA TYR A 67 -3.86 7.50 -24.67
C TYR A 67 -4.21 8.86 -25.27
N LEU A 68 -5.29 9.49 -24.81
CA LEU A 68 -5.66 10.84 -25.23
C LEU A 68 -4.52 11.83 -24.99
N ALA A 69 -3.90 11.80 -23.81
CA ALA A 69 -2.78 12.67 -23.48
C ALA A 69 -1.57 12.41 -24.41
N ALA A 70 -1.26 11.15 -24.72
CA ALA A 70 -0.17 10.80 -25.64
C ALA A 70 -0.43 11.30 -27.07
N LEU A 71 -1.65 11.18 -27.59
CA LEU A 71 -2.02 11.70 -28.92
C LEU A 71 -1.86 13.23 -28.99
N LEU A 72 -2.27 13.94 -27.94
CA LEU A 72 -2.15 15.40 -27.86
C LEU A 72 -0.68 15.84 -27.78
N LEU A 73 0.15 15.17 -26.98
CA LEU A 73 1.59 15.44 -26.88
C LEU A 73 2.32 15.21 -28.20
N LYS A 74 2.00 14.13 -28.92
CA LYS A 74 2.64 13.80 -30.20
C LYS A 74 2.28 14.81 -31.29
N GLY A 75 1.04 15.32 -31.25
CA GLY A 75 0.49 16.22 -32.26
C GLY A 75 0.19 15.51 -33.58
N GLY A 76 -0.61 16.13 -34.45
CA GLY A 76 -0.99 15.56 -35.76
C GLY A 76 -2.11 14.51 -35.73
N HIS A 77 -2.64 14.17 -34.54
CA HIS A 77 -3.69 13.17 -34.33
C HIS A 77 -5.07 13.76 -34.03
N LYS A 78 -5.39 14.96 -34.54
CA LYS A 78 -6.58 15.71 -34.11
C LYS A 78 -7.90 14.93 -34.18
N THR A 79 -8.18 14.26 -35.30
CA THR A 79 -9.44 13.50 -35.46
C THR A 79 -9.54 12.38 -34.42
N GLU A 80 -8.47 11.61 -34.27
CA GLU A 80 -8.40 10.48 -33.34
C GLU A 80 -8.53 10.95 -31.87
N SER A 81 -7.88 12.05 -31.50
CA SER A 81 -8.04 12.65 -30.17
C SER A 81 -9.48 13.06 -29.88
N ILE A 82 -10.19 13.62 -30.87
CA ILE A 82 -11.58 14.05 -30.71
C ILE A 82 -12.54 12.86 -30.61
N GLU A 83 -12.34 11.82 -31.43
CA GLU A 83 -13.14 10.58 -31.38
C GLU A 83 -12.98 9.87 -30.03
N LEU A 84 -11.73 9.73 -29.56
CA LEU A 84 -11.44 9.12 -28.26
C LEU A 84 -12.01 9.95 -27.10
N LEU A 85 -11.83 11.27 -27.13
CA LEU A 85 -12.41 12.17 -26.11
C LEU A 85 -13.92 12.02 -26.09
N THR A 86 -14.59 12.05 -27.24
CA THR A 86 -16.04 11.86 -27.35
C THR A 86 -16.48 10.53 -26.71
N ALA A 87 -15.77 9.44 -27.02
CA ALA A 87 -16.05 8.12 -26.45
C ALA A 87 -15.91 8.06 -24.92
N ILE A 88 -14.96 8.83 -24.34
CA ILE A 88 -14.80 8.97 -22.89
C ILE A 88 -15.97 9.78 -22.31
N LEU A 89 -16.28 10.94 -22.89
CA LEU A 89 -17.31 11.85 -22.39
C LEU A 89 -18.73 11.26 -22.44
N ASP A 90 -19.03 10.44 -23.45
CA ASP A 90 -20.32 9.75 -23.61
C ASP A 90 -20.65 8.77 -22.47
N ARG A 91 -19.68 8.43 -21.62
CA ARG A 91 -19.80 7.43 -20.55
C ARG A 91 -19.72 8.02 -19.15
N GLN A 92 -19.91 9.33 -19.03
CA GLN A 92 -20.22 10.00 -17.77
C GLN A 92 -21.72 9.96 -17.51
N ASP A 93 -22.13 9.81 -16.25
CA ASP A 93 -23.52 10.01 -15.86
C ASP A 93 -23.88 11.50 -15.90
N THR A 94 -24.65 11.92 -16.89
CA THR A 94 -25.12 13.30 -17.04
C THR A 94 -26.57 13.49 -16.60
N GLN A 95 -27.23 12.43 -16.11
CA GLN A 95 -28.65 12.48 -15.77
C GLN A 95 -28.87 13.35 -14.53
N GLU A 96 -29.62 14.44 -14.69
CA GLU A 96 -29.98 15.33 -13.59
C GLU A 96 -30.73 14.59 -12.48
N GLY A 97 -30.28 14.78 -11.24
CA GLY A 97 -30.87 14.13 -10.06
C GLY A 97 -30.46 12.67 -9.86
N SER A 98 -29.64 12.09 -10.75
CA SER A 98 -29.05 10.78 -10.52
C SER A 98 -28.11 10.81 -9.31
N PRO A 99 -28.11 9.79 -8.42
CA PRO A 99 -27.16 9.71 -7.32
C PRO A 99 -25.70 9.64 -7.81
N THR A 100 -25.48 9.14 -9.02
CA THR A 100 -24.16 9.02 -9.64
C THR A 100 -23.85 10.13 -10.63
N GLN A 101 -24.70 11.17 -10.74
CA GLN A 101 -24.49 12.28 -11.66
C GLN A 101 -23.10 12.87 -11.51
N GLY A 102 -22.34 12.90 -12.61
CA GLY A 102 -20.97 13.37 -12.75
C GLY A 102 -19.91 12.25 -12.67
N TYR A 103 -20.27 11.03 -12.28
CA TYR A 103 -19.35 9.90 -12.23
C TYR A 103 -19.12 9.24 -13.59
N PHE A 104 -17.88 8.79 -13.80
CA PHE A 104 -17.47 7.97 -14.93
C PHE A 104 -17.59 6.48 -14.62
N ARG A 105 -17.53 5.65 -15.67
CA ARG A 105 -17.46 4.20 -15.58
C ARG A 105 -16.00 3.73 -15.56
N TRP A 106 -15.74 2.56 -14.98
CA TRP A 106 -14.44 1.89 -15.16
C TRP A 106 -14.25 1.42 -16.60
N HIS A 107 -15.31 0.84 -17.20
CA HIS A 107 -15.24 0.23 -18.51
C HIS A 107 -16.31 0.75 -19.47
N GLY A 108 -16.06 0.55 -20.77
CA GLY A 108 -16.89 1.02 -21.88
C GLY A 108 -18.25 0.35 -22.04
N GLY A 109 -18.49 -0.77 -21.36
CA GLY A 109 -19.72 -1.56 -21.46
C GLY A 109 -20.93 -0.92 -20.77
N GLU A 110 -22.12 -1.09 -21.37
CA GLU A 110 -23.39 -0.54 -20.85
C GLU A 110 -23.76 -1.04 -19.44
N ASN A 111 -23.23 -2.19 -19.03
CA ASN A 111 -23.45 -2.75 -17.70
C ASN A 111 -22.40 -2.32 -16.65
N SER A 112 -21.34 -1.62 -17.05
CA SER A 112 -20.34 -1.11 -16.10
C SER A 112 -20.98 -0.02 -15.23
N PRO A 113 -21.01 -0.15 -13.90
CA PRO A 113 -21.58 0.87 -13.05
C PRO A 113 -20.74 2.16 -13.10
N TYR A 114 -21.40 3.29 -12.84
CA TYR A 114 -20.71 4.54 -12.54
C TYR A 114 -20.00 4.41 -11.19
N SER A 115 -18.79 4.95 -11.11
CA SER A 115 -17.90 4.76 -9.97
C SER A 115 -17.22 6.06 -9.58
N TYR A 116 -17.28 6.35 -8.27
CA TYR A 116 -16.48 7.41 -7.65
C TYR A 116 -14.99 7.20 -7.97
N ASP A 117 -14.48 6.00 -7.76
CA ASP A 117 -13.07 5.63 -7.99
C ASP A 117 -12.65 5.87 -9.44
N ALA A 118 -13.40 5.35 -10.41
CA ALA A 118 -13.11 5.55 -11.84
C ALA A 118 -12.99 7.05 -12.21
N THR A 119 -13.83 7.87 -11.60
CA THR A 119 -13.84 9.32 -11.80
C THR A 119 -12.54 9.96 -11.30
N LEU A 120 -12.01 9.49 -10.16
CA LEU A 120 -10.76 10.02 -9.60
C LEU A 120 -9.53 9.76 -10.50
N TYR A 121 -9.50 8.63 -11.21
CA TYR A 121 -8.42 8.31 -12.15
C TYR A 121 -8.57 9.04 -13.50
N ALA A 122 -9.80 9.13 -14.03
CA ALA A 122 -10.06 9.73 -15.33
C ALA A 122 -9.84 11.25 -15.36
N VAL A 123 -10.20 11.94 -14.27
CA VAL A 123 -10.31 13.40 -14.25
C VAL A 123 -8.98 14.13 -14.42
N PRO A 124 -7.87 13.78 -13.72
CA PRO A 124 -6.63 14.55 -13.84
C PRO A 124 -6.06 14.62 -15.27
N PRO A 125 -5.90 13.51 -16.02
CA PRO A 125 -5.42 13.58 -17.40
C PRO A 125 -6.38 14.35 -18.34
N LEU A 126 -7.69 14.24 -18.12
CA LEU A 126 -8.70 14.97 -18.90
C LEU A 126 -8.64 16.49 -18.62
N ALA A 127 -8.50 16.89 -17.36
CA ALA A 127 -8.32 18.29 -16.98
C ALA A 127 -7.01 18.86 -17.55
N TRP A 128 -5.95 18.06 -17.54
CA TRP A 128 -4.68 18.42 -18.18
C TRP A 128 -4.82 18.64 -19.68
N ALA A 129 -5.52 17.75 -20.39
CA ALA A 129 -5.81 17.91 -21.81
C ALA A 129 -6.56 19.22 -22.10
N LEU A 130 -7.57 19.55 -21.30
CA LEU A 130 -8.29 20.83 -21.41
C LEU A 130 -7.37 22.04 -21.18
N ARG A 131 -6.52 21.98 -20.14
CA ARG A 131 -5.65 23.10 -19.75
C ARG A 131 -4.59 23.41 -20.81
N HIS A 132 -3.96 22.39 -21.38
CA HIS A 132 -2.80 22.57 -22.27
C HIS A 132 -3.14 22.51 -23.76
N PHE A 133 -4.25 21.86 -24.15
CA PHE A 133 -4.60 21.62 -25.56
C PHE A 133 -5.99 22.14 -25.94
N ARG A 134 -6.53 23.13 -25.20
CA ARG A 134 -7.84 23.73 -25.47
C ARG A 134 -8.06 24.08 -26.94
N SER A 135 -7.06 24.67 -27.60
CA SER A 135 -7.12 25.05 -29.01
C SER A 135 -7.27 23.84 -29.95
N ASP A 136 -6.58 22.75 -29.63
CA ASP A 136 -6.51 21.56 -30.48
C ASP A 136 -7.80 20.75 -30.37
N LEU A 137 -8.42 20.77 -29.19
CA LEU A 137 -9.71 20.15 -28.90
C LEU A 137 -10.91 20.89 -29.56
N GLY A 138 -10.77 22.16 -29.91
CA GLY A 138 -11.84 22.91 -30.59
C GLY A 138 -13.15 22.94 -29.79
N HIS A 139 -14.28 22.60 -30.42
CA HIS A 139 -15.60 22.63 -29.76
C HIS A 139 -15.75 21.60 -28.63
N GLU A 140 -15.02 20.48 -28.67
CA GLU A 140 -15.05 19.48 -27.59
C GLU A 140 -14.43 20.03 -26.29
N ALA A 141 -13.64 21.11 -26.34
CA ALA A 141 -13.07 21.71 -25.15
C ALA A 141 -14.15 22.22 -24.17
N GLU A 142 -15.23 22.80 -24.69
CA GLU A 142 -16.32 23.31 -23.84
C GLU A 142 -17.13 22.16 -23.24
N ARG A 143 -17.42 21.12 -24.02
CA ARG A 143 -18.07 19.91 -23.52
C ARG A 143 -17.24 19.23 -22.44
N LEU A 144 -15.92 19.12 -22.64
CA LEU A 144 -15.00 18.60 -21.65
C LEU A 144 -14.99 19.47 -20.38
N ALA A 145 -15.03 20.79 -20.50
CA ALA A 145 -15.13 21.69 -19.35
C ALA A 145 -16.40 21.47 -18.52
N GLU A 146 -17.56 21.32 -19.17
CA GLU A 146 -18.83 20.99 -18.52
C GLU A 146 -18.79 19.63 -17.81
N THR A 147 -18.23 18.62 -18.48
CA THR A 147 -18.04 17.28 -17.91
C THR A 147 -17.14 17.31 -16.67
N LEU A 148 -16.01 18.03 -16.73
CA LEU A 148 -15.10 18.17 -15.59
C LEU A 148 -15.76 18.92 -14.43
N GLN A 149 -16.58 19.94 -14.71
CA GLN A 149 -17.36 20.64 -13.70
C GLN A 149 -18.36 19.71 -13.00
N MET A 150 -19.07 18.86 -13.74
CA MET A 150 -19.96 17.85 -13.14
C MET A 150 -19.17 16.84 -12.30
N ALA A 151 -18.03 16.37 -12.80
CA ALA A 151 -17.19 15.40 -12.10
C ALA A 151 -16.65 15.95 -10.78
N VAL A 152 -16.10 17.17 -10.77
CA VAL A 152 -15.54 17.75 -9.54
C VAL A 152 -16.62 18.01 -8.48
N VAL A 153 -17.82 18.40 -8.91
CA VAL A 153 -18.98 18.53 -8.01
C VAL A 153 -19.38 17.17 -7.44
N ALA A 154 -19.45 16.14 -8.28
CA ALA A 154 -19.83 14.79 -7.89
C ALA A 154 -18.86 14.22 -6.85
N ILE A 155 -17.55 14.21 -7.16
CA ILE A 155 -16.54 13.68 -6.23
C ILE A 155 -16.47 14.50 -4.94
N SER A 156 -16.92 15.76 -4.96
CA SER A 156 -16.91 16.60 -3.76
C SER A 156 -18.09 16.39 -2.81
N ARG A 157 -19.07 15.56 -3.19
CA ARG A 157 -20.16 15.14 -2.29
C ARG A 157 -19.65 14.19 -1.20
N ASP A 158 -18.63 13.38 -1.52
CA ASP A 158 -18.05 12.41 -0.61
C ASP A 158 -16.93 13.04 0.23
N LEU A 159 -17.10 12.99 1.56
CA LEU A 159 -16.10 13.45 2.51
C LEU A 159 -15.13 12.31 2.83
N VAL A 160 -13.92 12.40 2.29
CA VAL A 160 -12.84 11.45 2.58
C VAL A 160 -11.95 12.04 3.68
N GLY A 161 -11.79 11.29 4.78
CA GLY A 161 -10.90 11.66 5.88
C GLY A 161 -9.43 11.33 5.60
N PRO A 162 -8.48 11.93 6.35
CA PRO A 162 -7.04 11.70 6.19
C PRO A 162 -6.58 10.27 6.51
N GLU A 163 -7.36 9.51 7.27
CA GLU A 163 -7.16 8.08 7.52
C GLU A 163 -7.37 7.23 6.26
N ASN A 164 -8.15 7.74 5.29
CA ASN A 164 -8.35 7.10 4.00
C ASN A 164 -7.47 7.72 2.90
N GLU A 165 -6.17 7.69 3.16
CA GLU A 165 -5.13 8.37 2.38
C GLU A 165 -5.25 8.16 0.86
N SER A 166 -5.36 6.90 0.42
CA SER A 166 -5.38 6.57 -1.02
C SER A 166 -6.47 7.34 -1.78
N TYR A 167 -7.68 7.37 -1.23
CA TYR A 167 -8.80 8.11 -1.82
C TYR A 167 -8.68 9.61 -1.61
N LEU A 168 -8.14 10.05 -0.48
CA LEU A 168 -7.95 11.47 -0.19
C LEU A 168 -6.99 12.10 -1.21
N MET A 169 -5.88 11.43 -1.51
CA MET A 169 -4.87 11.91 -2.45
C MET A 169 -5.40 11.98 -3.88
N LEU A 170 -6.06 10.92 -4.33
CA LEU A 170 -6.70 10.90 -5.66
C LEU A 170 -7.78 11.98 -5.80
N GLN A 171 -8.59 12.21 -4.76
CA GLN A 171 -9.59 13.30 -4.74
C GLN A 171 -8.93 14.69 -4.77
N ALA A 172 -7.84 14.88 -4.03
CA ALA A 172 -7.09 16.14 -4.05
C ALA A 172 -6.50 16.41 -5.45
N ALA A 173 -5.90 15.40 -6.09
CA ALA A 173 -5.38 15.51 -7.45
C ALA A 173 -6.46 15.88 -8.47
N ALA A 174 -7.61 15.20 -8.43
CA ALA A 174 -8.73 15.49 -9.32
C ALA A 174 -9.27 16.92 -9.13
N ARG A 175 -9.48 17.36 -7.87
CA ARG A 175 -9.93 18.72 -7.55
C ARG A 175 -8.94 19.79 -8.02
N ALA A 176 -7.66 19.60 -7.71
CA ALA A 176 -6.62 20.56 -8.09
C ALA A 176 -6.51 20.67 -9.62
N SER A 177 -6.51 19.54 -10.31
CA SER A 177 -6.39 19.49 -11.78
C SER A 177 -7.58 20.18 -12.46
N VAL A 178 -8.82 19.91 -12.01
CA VAL A 178 -10.01 20.59 -12.54
C VAL A 178 -9.99 22.08 -12.19
N GLY A 179 -9.62 22.43 -10.95
CA GLY A 179 -9.47 23.81 -10.52
C GLY A 179 -8.51 24.60 -11.41
N ALA A 180 -7.37 24.02 -11.76
CA ALA A 180 -6.41 24.64 -12.68
C ALA A 180 -6.95 24.73 -14.12
N ALA A 181 -7.62 23.69 -14.63
CA ALA A 181 -8.14 23.67 -15.99
C ALA A 181 -9.32 24.64 -16.22
N LEU A 182 -10.12 24.88 -15.18
CA LEU A 182 -11.29 25.77 -15.20
C LEU A 182 -11.02 27.16 -14.62
N ASN A 183 -9.82 27.42 -14.10
CA ASN A 183 -9.46 28.64 -13.36
C ASN A 183 -10.32 28.88 -12.11
N GLU A 184 -10.59 27.82 -11.35
CA GLU A 184 -11.41 27.82 -10.13
C GLU A 184 -10.52 27.63 -8.88
N PRO A 185 -10.02 28.72 -8.25
CA PRO A 185 -9.06 28.64 -7.15
C PRO A 185 -9.62 27.99 -5.88
N ALA A 186 -10.95 27.96 -5.72
CA ALA A 186 -11.58 27.29 -4.59
C ALA A 186 -11.29 25.79 -4.55
N TRP A 187 -11.26 25.12 -5.72
CA TRP A 187 -10.97 23.69 -5.79
C TRP A 187 -9.50 23.38 -5.51
N ILE A 188 -8.58 24.24 -5.98
CA ILE A 188 -7.15 24.13 -5.68
C ILE A 188 -6.93 24.31 -4.17
N SER A 189 -7.53 25.34 -3.57
CA SER A 189 -7.43 25.59 -2.13
C SER A 189 -7.99 24.43 -1.30
N ALA A 190 -9.08 23.79 -1.74
CA ALA A 190 -9.64 22.63 -1.06
C ALA A 190 -8.67 21.43 -1.12
N ALA A 191 -8.07 21.16 -2.28
CA ALA A 191 -7.08 20.09 -2.44
C ALA A 191 -5.84 20.30 -1.56
N VAL A 192 -5.29 21.52 -1.51
CA VAL A 192 -4.18 21.87 -0.61
C VAL A 192 -4.57 21.66 0.86
N GLY A 193 -5.80 22.02 1.25
CA GLY A 193 -6.32 21.77 2.59
C GLY A 193 -6.38 20.27 2.96
N GLN A 194 -6.63 19.39 1.99
CA GLN A 194 -6.60 17.94 2.18
C GLN A 194 -5.17 17.43 2.40
N VAL A 195 -4.23 17.85 1.56
CA VAL A 195 -2.80 17.51 1.72
C VAL A 195 -2.29 17.96 3.08
N SER A 196 -2.60 19.19 3.50
CA SER A 196 -2.22 19.73 4.82
C SER A 196 -2.86 18.96 5.98
N SER A 197 -4.06 18.41 5.80
CA SER A 197 -4.72 17.61 6.84
C SER A 197 -4.10 16.21 6.96
N TRP A 198 -3.78 15.60 5.83
CA TRP A 198 -3.01 14.35 5.80
C TRP A 198 -1.61 14.51 6.39
N LEU A 199 -0.85 15.54 5.97
CA LEU A 199 0.50 15.79 6.48
C LEU A 199 0.50 15.98 8.00
N ARG A 200 -0.50 16.66 8.56
CA ARG A 200 -0.66 16.77 10.02
C ARG A 200 -0.91 15.42 10.69
N LEU A 201 -1.75 14.58 10.09
CA LEU A 201 -2.02 13.23 10.61
C LEU A 201 -0.73 12.43 10.66
N ILE A 202 -0.03 12.28 9.52
CA ILE A 202 1.16 11.42 9.42
C ILE A 202 2.34 11.92 10.26
N LYS A 203 2.50 13.24 10.43
CA LYS A 203 3.52 13.80 11.33
C LYS A 203 3.29 13.43 12.79
N SER A 204 2.04 13.19 13.16
CA SER A 204 1.64 12.87 14.53
C SER A 204 1.50 11.37 14.78
N GLN A 205 1.10 10.61 13.77
CA GLN A 205 0.67 9.22 13.92
C GLN A 205 1.36 8.22 13.00
N GLY A 206 2.16 8.65 12.01
CA GLY A 206 2.71 7.75 10.98
C GLY A 206 1.69 7.40 9.89
N LEU A 207 1.92 6.31 9.16
CA LEU A 207 1.11 5.91 8.00
C LEU A 207 -0.02 4.94 8.38
N PRO A 208 -1.28 5.39 8.46
CA PRO A 208 -2.39 4.58 8.98
C PRO A 208 -2.76 3.37 8.08
N GLN A 209 -2.58 3.51 6.77
CA GLN A 209 -2.82 2.44 5.79
C GLN A 209 -1.55 1.60 5.50
N GLY A 210 -0.44 1.89 6.19
CA GLY A 210 0.85 1.28 5.91
C GLY A 210 1.31 1.49 4.47
N HIS A 211 2.02 0.50 3.95
CA HIS A 211 2.66 0.56 2.63
C HIS A 211 1.93 -0.27 1.60
N SER A 212 1.90 0.21 0.37
CA SER A 212 1.35 -0.50 -0.80
C SER A 212 1.96 0.10 -2.06
N PRO A 213 2.83 -0.61 -2.81
CA PRO A 213 3.62 -0.01 -3.88
C PRO A 213 2.82 0.82 -4.89
N THR A 214 1.69 0.31 -5.37
CA THR A 214 0.77 1.06 -6.25
C THR A 214 0.24 2.33 -5.58
N PHE A 215 -0.24 2.26 -4.33
CA PHE A 215 -0.82 3.43 -3.66
C PHE A 215 0.24 4.44 -3.20
N ASP A 216 1.46 4.00 -2.92
CA ASP A 216 2.60 4.88 -2.64
C ASP A 216 2.99 5.67 -3.90
N ALA A 217 3.02 5.00 -5.06
CA ALA A 217 3.23 5.64 -6.35
C ALA A 217 2.11 6.64 -6.69
N LEU A 218 0.84 6.27 -6.49
CA LEU A 218 -0.32 7.14 -6.72
C LEU A 218 -0.33 8.35 -5.77
N ARG A 219 0.08 8.18 -4.51
CA ARG A 219 0.23 9.27 -3.54
C ARG A 219 1.24 10.31 -4.04
N ILE A 220 2.42 9.88 -4.48
CA ILE A 220 3.43 10.78 -5.05
C ILE A 220 2.86 11.49 -6.28
N ALA A 221 2.28 10.75 -7.23
CA ALA A 221 1.68 11.33 -8.44
C ALA A 221 0.59 12.36 -8.10
N ALA A 222 -0.30 12.04 -7.17
CA ALA A 222 -1.36 12.94 -6.73
C ALA A 222 -0.84 14.23 -6.11
N LEU A 223 0.19 14.15 -5.26
CA LEU A 223 0.83 15.34 -4.71
C LEU A 223 1.48 16.21 -5.80
N LEU A 224 2.06 15.58 -6.82
CA LEU A 224 2.62 16.28 -7.98
C LEU A 224 1.52 16.94 -8.83
N TRP A 225 0.36 16.31 -9.01
CA TRP A 225 -0.81 16.93 -9.63
C TRP A 225 -1.28 18.17 -8.88
N VAL A 226 -1.34 18.11 -7.53
CA VAL A 226 -1.68 19.27 -6.70
C VAL A 226 -0.63 20.38 -6.85
N ARG A 227 0.65 20.01 -6.94
CA ARG A 227 1.75 20.97 -7.15
C ARG A 227 1.68 21.65 -8.51
N ASP A 228 1.46 20.90 -9.59
CA ASP A 228 1.35 21.44 -10.95
C ASP A 228 0.16 22.39 -11.13
N ALA A 229 -0.93 22.11 -10.41
CA ALA A 229 -2.11 22.98 -10.36
C ALA A 229 -1.88 24.28 -9.55
N THR A 230 -0.84 24.35 -8.73
CA THR A 230 -0.59 25.48 -7.82
C THR A 230 0.53 26.38 -8.34
N GLU A 231 0.23 27.64 -8.64
CA GLU A 231 1.24 28.60 -9.14
C GLU A 231 2.37 28.87 -8.15
N GLN A 232 2.05 28.91 -6.85
CA GLN A 232 2.99 29.09 -5.75
C GLN A 232 2.79 27.99 -4.71
N PRO A 233 3.45 26.82 -4.88
CA PRO A 233 3.33 25.70 -3.95
C PRO A 233 3.65 26.13 -2.51
N SER A 234 2.84 25.68 -1.55
CA SER A 234 3.11 25.97 -0.15
C SER A 234 4.28 25.10 0.37
N PRO A 235 5.01 25.54 1.42
CA PRO A 235 6.04 24.73 2.04
C PRO A 235 5.55 23.36 2.52
N GLU A 236 4.29 23.28 2.96
CA GLU A 236 3.67 22.04 3.41
C GLU A 236 3.46 21.05 2.25
N LEU A 237 3.12 21.53 1.05
CA LEU A 237 2.99 20.67 -0.12
C LEU A 237 4.37 20.12 -0.55
N ASP A 238 5.40 20.97 -0.54
CA ASP A 238 6.77 20.53 -0.82
C ASP A 238 7.30 19.57 0.28
N GLU A 239 6.92 19.76 1.54
CA GLU A 239 7.23 18.84 2.65
C GLU A 239 6.51 17.48 2.46
N ALA A 240 5.23 17.49 2.08
CA ALA A 240 4.46 16.29 1.79
C ALA A 240 5.07 15.45 0.65
N ILE A 241 5.48 16.10 -0.44
CA ILE A 241 6.13 15.44 -1.58
C ILE A 241 7.46 14.82 -1.16
N ARG A 242 8.30 15.57 -0.42
CA ARG A 242 9.60 15.08 0.04
C ARG A 242 9.45 13.90 0.99
N LEU A 243 8.49 13.94 1.91
CA LEU A 243 8.20 12.80 2.79
C LEU A 243 7.75 11.57 1.99
N ALA A 244 6.84 11.73 1.02
CA ALA A 244 6.38 10.60 0.21
C ALA A 244 7.52 9.97 -0.64
N LEU A 245 8.41 10.81 -1.19
CA LEU A 245 9.60 10.35 -1.91
C LEU A 245 10.60 9.66 -0.97
N ALA A 246 10.79 10.18 0.24
CA ALA A 246 11.67 9.58 1.24
C ALA A 246 11.18 8.22 1.70
N ASP A 247 9.89 8.11 1.99
CA ASP A 247 9.26 6.87 2.42
C ASP A 247 9.32 5.77 1.36
N LEU A 248 9.07 6.11 0.08
CA LEU A 248 9.22 5.14 -1.01
C LEU A 248 10.70 4.82 -1.25
N GLY A 249 11.55 5.84 -1.25
CA GLY A 249 12.99 5.76 -1.52
C GLY A 249 13.73 4.82 -0.58
N THR A 250 13.35 4.79 0.70
CA THR A 250 13.97 3.88 1.68
C THR A 250 13.64 2.42 1.40
N ARG A 251 12.60 2.13 0.62
CA ARG A 251 12.15 0.76 0.29
C ARG A 251 12.53 0.33 -1.12
N ILE A 252 13.26 1.15 -1.87
CA ILE A 252 13.70 0.79 -3.23
C ILE A 252 14.76 -0.31 -3.17
N TRP A 253 14.50 -1.39 -3.89
CA TRP A 253 15.47 -2.44 -4.12
C TRP A 253 16.01 -2.35 -5.54
N ALA A 254 17.08 -1.56 -5.70
CA ALA A 254 17.62 -1.20 -7.00
C ALA A 254 18.07 -2.41 -7.84
N THR A 255 18.62 -3.46 -7.22
CA THR A 255 19.03 -4.68 -7.93
C THR A 255 17.84 -5.44 -8.51
N GLY A 256 16.68 -5.39 -7.85
CA GLY A 256 15.45 -6.02 -8.30
C GLY A 256 14.51 -5.10 -9.11
N ASN A 257 14.89 -3.84 -9.33
CA ASN A 257 14.05 -2.80 -9.96
C ASN A 257 12.61 -2.76 -9.40
N SER A 258 12.48 -2.86 -8.07
CA SER A 258 11.17 -2.95 -7.42
C SER A 258 11.13 -2.23 -6.07
N VAL A 259 9.91 -2.06 -5.55
CA VAL A 259 9.66 -1.56 -4.20
C VAL A 259 9.52 -2.76 -3.28
N ALA A 260 10.37 -2.81 -2.26
CA ALA A 260 10.40 -3.90 -1.29
C ALA A 260 9.37 -3.70 -0.17
N GLY A 261 9.08 -4.79 0.54
CA GLY A 261 8.31 -4.75 1.78
C GLY A 261 7.00 -5.53 1.73
N ALA A 262 6.40 -5.71 2.91
CA ALA A 262 5.03 -6.20 3.03
C ALA A 262 4.03 -5.16 2.52
N MET A 263 2.86 -5.63 2.06
CA MET A 263 1.88 -4.79 1.37
C MET A 263 0.53 -4.87 2.07
N TYR A 264 0.01 -3.75 2.55
CA TYR A 264 -1.32 -3.69 3.14
C TYR A 264 -2.42 -3.97 2.10
N ARG A 265 -2.26 -3.42 0.90
CA ARG A 265 -3.08 -3.69 -0.28
C ARG A 265 -2.16 -3.96 -1.47
N SER A 266 -2.14 -5.20 -1.93
CA SER A 266 -1.43 -5.60 -3.14
C SER A 266 -2.42 -5.73 -4.30
N VAL A 267 -2.03 -5.22 -5.47
CA VAL A 267 -2.55 -5.68 -6.77
C VAL A 267 -1.57 -6.67 -7.38
N ALA A 268 -2.03 -7.47 -8.35
CA ALA A 268 -1.18 -8.50 -8.98
C ALA A 268 0.14 -7.93 -9.53
N ALA A 269 0.09 -6.72 -10.09
CA ALA A 269 1.26 -6.05 -10.66
C ALA A 269 2.29 -5.58 -9.62
N ASP A 270 1.91 -5.35 -8.35
CA ASP A 270 2.85 -4.84 -7.31
C ASP A 270 3.99 -5.79 -7.02
N TYR A 271 3.78 -7.06 -7.32
CA TYR A 271 4.74 -8.14 -7.12
C TYR A 271 5.01 -8.87 -8.43
N MET A 272 4.80 -8.24 -9.58
CA MET A 272 5.33 -8.74 -10.85
C MET A 272 6.44 -7.79 -11.31
N PRO A 273 7.64 -8.28 -11.63
CA PRO A 273 8.74 -7.44 -12.10
C PRO A 273 8.37 -6.68 -13.39
N GLY A 274 8.83 -5.43 -13.49
CA GLY A 274 8.82 -4.67 -14.76
C GLY A 274 7.44 -4.20 -15.23
N GLY A 275 6.40 -4.26 -14.39
CA GLY A 275 5.06 -3.79 -14.73
C GLY A 275 4.35 -3.07 -13.59
N GLY A 276 3.24 -2.43 -13.92
CA GLY A 276 2.37 -1.76 -12.95
C GLY A 276 2.82 -0.36 -12.51
N VAL A 277 1.99 0.24 -11.65
CA VAL A 277 2.09 1.65 -11.25
C VAL A 277 3.39 1.95 -10.50
N ALA A 278 3.84 1.04 -9.65
CA ALA A 278 5.09 1.19 -8.90
C ALA A 278 6.31 1.21 -9.82
N ALA A 279 6.36 0.35 -10.85
CA ALA A 279 7.45 0.35 -11.83
C ALA A 279 7.51 1.68 -12.59
N TYR A 280 6.35 2.24 -12.97
CA TYR A 280 6.29 3.57 -13.59
C TYR A 280 6.82 4.66 -12.67
N ALA A 281 6.52 4.62 -11.37
CA ALA A 281 7.06 5.57 -10.40
C ALA A 281 8.57 5.45 -10.22
N LEU A 282 9.10 4.22 -10.17
CA LEU A 282 10.54 3.97 -10.09
C LEU A 282 11.29 4.55 -11.30
N ALA A 283 10.76 4.34 -12.51
CA ALA A 283 11.36 4.90 -13.72
C ALA A 283 11.23 6.43 -13.76
N SER A 284 10.05 6.96 -13.44
CA SER A 284 9.74 8.40 -13.57
C SER A 284 10.42 9.26 -12.52
N TYR A 285 10.54 8.76 -11.29
CA TYR A 285 10.97 9.58 -10.14
C TYR A 285 12.33 9.16 -9.58
N PHE A 286 12.80 7.95 -9.88
CA PHE A 286 14.07 7.41 -9.34
C PHE A 286 15.05 6.98 -10.43
N GLY A 287 14.66 7.01 -11.72
CA GLY A 287 15.52 6.61 -12.83
C GLY A 287 15.87 5.12 -12.84
N LEU A 288 15.00 4.28 -12.29
CA LEU A 288 15.20 2.82 -12.18
C LEU A 288 14.23 2.05 -13.08
N GLY A 289 14.74 1.05 -13.79
CA GLY A 289 13.99 0.28 -14.78
C GLY A 289 13.87 0.97 -16.15
N THR A 290 13.31 0.26 -17.12
CA THR A 290 12.91 0.83 -18.42
C THR A 290 11.38 0.87 -18.50
N LEU A 291 10.88 1.74 -19.37
CA LEU A 291 9.44 1.88 -19.64
C LEU A 291 9.07 1.25 -21.00
N ASP A 292 9.81 0.22 -21.41
CA ASP A 292 9.56 -0.50 -22.65
C ASP A 292 8.19 -1.19 -22.58
N GLY A 293 7.26 -0.81 -23.45
CA GLY A 293 5.89 -1.34 -23.42
C GLY A 293 5.01 -0.73 -22.33
N ALA A 294 5.29 0.49 -21.87
CA ALA A 294 4.47 1.19 -20.90
C ALA A 294 2.99 1.26 -21.32
N GLU A 295 2.12 0.84 -20.41
CA GLU A 295 0.68 1.01 -20.57
C GLU A 295 0.31 2.49 -20.50
N PRO A 296 -0.83 2.91 -21.09
CA PRO A 296 -1.19 4.32 -21.17
C PRO A 296 -1.38 4.97 -19.80
N PHE A 297 -1.69 4.18 -18.76
CA PHE A 297 -1.81 4.70 -17.41
C PHE A 297 -0.51 5.30 -16.86
N ALA A 298 0.67 4.95 -17.42
CA ALA A 298 1.95 5.58 -17.07
C ALA A 298 1.89 7.11 -17.21
N MET A 299 1.09 7.63 -18.15
CA MET A 299 0.89 9.08 -18.33
C MET A 299 0.37 9.77 -17.07
N TYR A 300 -0.40 9.08 -16.22
CA TYR A 300 -0.88 9.66 -14.96
C TYR A 300 0.26 10.12 -14.04
N LEU A 301 1.42 9.45 -14.08
CA LEU A 301 2.59 9.77 -13.27
C LEU A 301 3.49 10.83 -13.94
N LEU A 302 3.50 10.88 -15.27
CA LEU A 302 4.45 11.66 -16.06
C LEU A 302 3.96 13.08 -16.38
N LEU A 303 2.66 13.25 -16.52
CA LEU A 303 2.06 14.55 -16.88
C LEU A 303 2.32 15.66 -15.84
N PRO A 304 2.22 15.43 -14.51
CA PRO A 304 2.46 16.51 -13.54
C PRO A 304 3.96 16.83 -13.34
N THR A 305 4.88 16.03 -13.87
CA THR A 305 6.33 16.23 -13.71
C THR A 305 6.94 17.10 -14.80
N SER A 306 6.88 18.42 -14.62
CA SER A 306 7.62 19.38 -15.46
C SER A 306 9.04 19.69 -14.94
N ARG A 307 9.42 19.16 -13.77
CA ARG A 307 10.72 19.42 -13.13
C ARG A 307 11.36 18.11 -12.65
N PRO A 308 12.69 17.97 -12.79
CA PRO A 308 13.41 16.86 -12.17
C PRO A 308 13.20 16.92 -10.65
N LEU A 309 12.76 15.81 -10.09
CA LEU A 309 12.76 15.61 -8.64
C LEU A 309 14.20 15.35 -8.21
N ASN A 310 14.61 15.88 -7.06
CA ASN A 310 15.86 15.45 -6.45
C ASN A 310 15.69 13.99 -6.06
N VAL A 311 16.31 13.10 -6.84
CA VAL A 311 16.30 11.66 -6.55
C VAL A 311 17.10 11.44 -5.28
N PRO A 312 16.56 10.74 -4.28
CA PRO A 312 17.31 10.45 -3.08
C PRO A 312 18.56 9.62 -3.34
N PRO A 313 19.56 9.73 -2.44
CA PRO A 313 20.75 8.91 -2.53
C PRO A 313 20.39 7.43 -2.41
N THR A 314 21.01 6.59 -3.24
CA THR A 314 20.91 5.14 -3.11
C THR A 314 21.50 4.72 -1.77
N LEU A 315 20.73 3.99 -0.96
CA LEU A 315 21.20 3.51 0.33
C LEU A 315 22.20 2.36 0.17
N ALA A 316 23.23 2.34 0.99
CA ALA A 316 24.23 1.27 1.00
C ALA A 316 23.62 -0.02 1.57
N LEU A 317 23.71 -1.12 0.81
CA LEU A 317 23.20 -2.43 1.21
C LEU A 317 24.22 -3.22 2.05
N PRO A 318 23.78 -4.08 2.98
CA PRO A 318 22.38 -4.30 3.38
C PRO A 318 21.90 -3.27 4.43
N TYR A 319 20.58 -3.07 4.52
CA TYR A 319 19.99 -2.24 5.56
C TYR A 319 18.56 -2.66 5.93
N GLN A 320 18.05 -2.14 7.04
CA GLN A 320 16.65 -2.30 7.46
C GLN A 320 15.96 -0.93 7.55
N THR A 321 14.71 -0.88 7.13
CA THR A 321 13.81 0.25 7.35
C THR A 321 12.56 -0.19 8.10
N ASP A 322 12.17 0.60 9.09
CA ASP A 322 10.99 0.39 9.91
C ASP A 322 10.08 1.62 9.84
N THR A 323 8.78 1.38 9.76
CA THR A 323 7.77 2.42 9.95
C THR A 323 6.75 2.01 11.02
N ILE A 324 6.26 2.99 11.77
CA ILE A 324 5.30 2.80 12.84
C ILE A 324 4.12 3.75 12.61
N SER A 325 2.92 3.21 12.80
CA SER A 325 1.70 3.98 12.95
C SER A 325 1.15 3.83 14.37
N THR A 326 0.90 4.95 15.03
CA THR A 326 0.34 4.99 16.39
C THR A 326 -1.17 5.26 16.40
N GLY A 327 -1.79 5.35 15.21
CA GLY A 327 -3.25 5.47 15.06
C GLY A 327 -3.96 4.15 15.40
N SER A 328 -5.29 4.19 15.56
CA SER A 328 -6.12 3.00 15.78
C SER A 328 -6.40 2.21 14.49
N ASP A 329 -5.51 2.30 13.51
CA ASP A 329 -5.76 1.95 12.11
C ASP A 329 -5.22 0.56 11.73
N ALA A 330 -5.40 0.20 10.46
CA ALA A 330 -5.23 -1.17 9.98
C ALA A 330 -3.78 -1.65 9.97
N VAL A 331 -2.77 -0.78 9.86
CA VAL A 331 -1.36 -1.17 9.97
C VAL A 331 -0.74 -0.45 11.14
N THR A 332 -0.05 -1.20 12.00
CA THR A 332 0.65 -0.63 13.16
C THR A 332 2.14 -0.50 12.90
N THR A 333 2.76 -1.48 12.24
CA THR A 333 4.20 -1.44 11.97
C THR A 333 4.56 -2.18 10.70
N THR A 334 5.60 -1.72 10.02
CA THR A 334 6.25 -2.45 8.93
C THR A 334 7.75 -2.50 9.16
N SER A 335 8.38 -3.59 8.76
CA SER A 335 9.84 -3.73 8.73
C SER A 335 10.23 -4.28 7.36
N THR A 336 11.28 -3.72 6.75
CA THR A 336 11.79 -4.19 5.46
C THR A 336 13.31 -4.22 5.51
N PHE A 337 13.88 -5.40 5.36
CA PHE A 337 15.31 -5.62 5.20
C PHE A 337 15.63 -5.78 3.71
N ILE A 338 16.66 -5.08 3.26
CA ILE A 338 17.05 -5.02 1.86
C ILE A 338 18.54 -5.39 1.80
N ALA A 339 18.84 -6.45 1.05
CA ALA A 339 20.17 -6.94 0.75
C ALA A 339 20.37 -6.99 -0.77
N PRO A 340 21.60 -7.17 -1.29
CA PRO A 340 21.82 -7.27 -2.74
C PRO A 340 21.02 -8.41 -3.39
N GLU A 341 20.93 -9.55 -2.72
CA GLU A 341 20.36 -10.80 -3.25
C GLU A 341 18.85 -10.93 -2.99
N PHE A 342 18.33 -10.28 -1.93
CA PHE A 342 16.93 -10.41 -1.56
C PHE A 342 16.41 -9.23 -0.73
N THR A 343 15.09 -9.22 -0.55
CA THR A 343 14.40 -8.39 0.45
C THR A 343 13.50 -9.25 1.31
N LEU A 344 13.31 -8.85 2.57
CA LEU A 344 12.33 -9.45 3.49
C LEU A 344 11.52 -8.33 4.13
N GLY A 345 10.22 -8.31 3.87
CA GLY A 345 9.28 -7.37 4.45
C GLY A 345 8.25 -8.05 5.32
N THR A 346 7.97 -7.48 6.51
CA THR A 346 6.87 -7.88 7.38
C THR A 346 5.98 -6.70 7.78
N MET A 347 4.73 -7.00 8.11
CA MET A 347 3.72 -6.05 8.57
C MET A 347 2.99 -6.57 9.81
N SER A 348 2.75 -5.70 10.79
CA SER A 348 1.81 -5.90 11.89
C SER A 348 0.55 -5.05 11.68
N GLY A 349 -0.61 -5.56 12.10
CA GLY A 349 -1.89 -4.87 11.99
C GLY A 349 -3.05 -5.82 11.67
N LEU A 350 -4.16 -5.24 11.23
CA LEU A 350 -5.35 -5.92 10.73
C LEU A 350 -5.24 -6.18 9.23
N LEU A 351 -5.39 -7.44 8.83
CA LEU A 351 -5.32 -7.87 7.45
C LEU A 351 -6.66 -7.77 6.71
N THR A 352 -6.56 -7.51 5.41
CA THR A 352 -7.67 -7.53 4.46
C THR A 352 -7.41 -8.57 3.37
N ALA A 353 -8.38 -8.75 2.46
CA ALA A 353 -8.22 -9.66 1.32
C ALA A 353 -7.06 -9.30 0.39
N GLY A 354 -6.67 -8.02 0.34
CA GLY A 354 -5.53 -7.56 -0.46
C GLY A 354 -4.20 -7.58 0.30
N SER A 355 -4.17 -8.01 1.56
CA SER A 355 -2.96 -7.87 2.39
C SER A 355 -1.97 -9.01 2.19
N VAL A 356 -0.69 -8.64 2.11
CA VAL A 356 0.48 -9.53 2.04
C VAL A 356 1.41 -9.18 3.20
N PRO A 357 1.20 -9.76 4.40
CA PRO A 357 1.94 -9.43 5.63
C PRO A 357 3.39 -9.90 5.67
N LEU A 358 3.77 -10.80 4.77
CA LEU A 358 5.15 -11.23 4.57
C LEU A 358 5.40 -11.30 3.08
N MET A 359 6.50 -10.68 2.67
CA MET A 359 6.96 -10.68 1.29
C MET A 359 8.47 -10.84 1.27
N ILE A 360 8.96 -11.79 0.50
CA ILE A 360 10.37 -11.94 0.17
C ILE A 360 10.49 -11.86 -1.33
N SER A 361 11.33 -10.94 -1.80
CA SER A 361 11.69 -10.84 -3.21
C SER A 361 13.13 -11.29 -3.37
N LEU A 362 13.37 -12.17 -4.34
CA LEU A 362 14.68 -12.77 -4.60
C LEU A 362 15.17 -12.36 -5.98
N ASN A 363 16.48 -12.08 -6.08
CA ASN A 363 17.06 -11.63 -7.32
C ASN A 363 17.08 -12.82 -8.28
N SER A 364 16.49 -12.68 -9.47
CA SER A 364 16.51 -13.70 -10.51
C SER A 364 16.58 -13.06 -11.89
N SER A 365 17.27 -13.73 -12.81
CA SER A 365 17.41 -13.29 -14.20
C SER A 365 16.10 -13.27 -14.98
N ASP A 366 15.11 -14.07 -14.54
CA ASP A 366 13.89 -14.37 -15.31
C ASP A 366 12.67 -13.58 -14.80
N GLY A 367 12.90 -12.53 -14.01
CA GLY A 367 11.86 -11.81 -13.28
C GLY A 367 11.67 -12.39 -11.88
N GLY A 368 11.92 -11.54 -10.87
CA GLY A 368 12.01 -11.85 -9.45
C GLY A 368 11.15 -13.01 -8.93
N ARG A 369 11.80 -13.96 -8.27
CA ARG A 369 11.14 -15.06 -7.54
C ARG A 369 10.58 -14.52 -6.22
N LEU A 370 9.38 -14.94 -5.87
CA LEU A 370 8.66 -14.38 -4.73
C LEU A 370 8.16 -15.44 -3.76
N ILE A 371 8.32 -15.13 -2.48
CA ILE A 371 7.71 -15.87 -1.38
C ILE A 371 6.81 -14.92 -0.61
N HIS A 372 5.58 -15.35 -0.31
CA HIS A 372 4.65 -14.51 0.42
C HIS A 372 3.70 -15.31 1.31
N ALA A 373 3.18 -14.66 2.35
CA ALA A 373 2.14 -15.21 3.21
C ALA A 373 0.78 -14.54 2.96
N ARG A 374 -0.31 -15.30 3.05
CA ARG A 374 -1.70 -14.82 3.11
C ARG A 374 -2.50 -15.56 4.17
N SER A 375 -3.48 -14.89 4.78
CA SER A 375 -4.36 -15.47 5.80
C SER A 375 -5.72 -15.86 5.22
N TYR A 376 -6.29 -16.93 5.79
CA TYR A 376 -7.62 -17.44 5.45
C TYR A 376 -8.37 -17.81 6.73
N PRO A 377 -9.52 -17.21 7.06
CA PRO A 377 -10.17 -16.12 6.32
C PRO A 377 -9.28 -14.88 6.22
N THR A 378 -9.55 -14.03 5.24
CA THR A 378 -8.69 -12.89 4.90
C THR A 378 -8.56 -11.86 6.02
N VAL A 379 -9.55 -11.78 6.91
CA VAL A 379 -9.51 -10.90 8.08
C VAL A 379 -8.84 -11.64 9.24
N ALA A 380 -7.66 -11.18 9.62
CA ALA A 380 -6.88 -11.66 10.76
C ALA A 380 -6.04 -10.52 11.35
N GLY A 381 -5.74 -10.57 12.65
CA GLY A 381 -4.71 -9.73 13.24
C GLY A 381 -3.34 -10.39 13.01
N VAL A 382 -2.29 -9.60 12.83
CA VAL A 382 -0.92 -10.12 12.78
C VAL A 382 0.02 -9.22 13.56
N ASN A 383 0.87 -9.83 14.37
CA ASN A 383 1.95 -9.17 15.08
C ASN A 383 3.29 -9.74 14.60
N THR A 384 4.22 -8.85 14.29
CA THR A 384 5.52 -9.22 13.73
C THR A 384 6.64 -8.50 14.44
N ILE A 385 7.79 -9.18 14.50
CA ILE A 385 9.07 -8.57 14.81
C ILE A 385 10.09 -9.11 13.82
N GLN A 386 10.88 -8.20 13.25
CA GLN A 386 11.92 -8.52 12.31
C GLN A 386 13.23 -7.90 12.77
N HIS A 387 14.30 -8.67 12.64
CA HIS A 387 15.66 -8.20 12.77
C HIS A 387 16.47 -8.73 11.60
N GLN A 388 16.95 -7.83 10.77
CA GLN A 388 17.66 -8.13 9.55
C GLN A 388 16.87 -9.12 8.68
N SER A 389 17.49 -10.24 8.32
CA SER A 389 16.91 -11.27 7.46
C SER A 389 16.04 -12.29 8.18
N THR A 390 15.70 -12.06 9.45
CA THR A 390 14.88 -12.98 10.26
C THR A 390 13.66 -12.30 10.83
N ALA A 391 12.51 -12.96 10.74
CA ALA A 391 11.25 -12.48 11.28
C ALA A 391 10.50 -13.55 12.08
N LEU A 392 9.79 -13.10 13.11
CA LEU A 392 8.84 -13.89 13.89
C LEU A 392 7.45 -13.29 13.72
N MET A 393 6.47 -14.14 13.40
CA MET A 393 5.10 -13.73 13.11
C MET A 393 4.10 -14.51 13.96
N SER A 394 3.07 -13.81 14.46
CA SER A 394 1.94 -14.35 15.20
C SER A 394 0.65 -13.85 14.56
N PHE A 395 -0.10 -14.75 13.95
CA PHE A 395 -1.41 -14.47 13.38
C PHE A 395 -2.49 -14.84 14.37
N ASP A 396 -3.51 -14.00 14.42
CA ASP A 396 -4.67 -14.13 15.28
C ASP A 396 -5.97 -14.15 14.48
N PHE A 397 -6.78 -15.16 14.74
CA PHE A 397 -8.04 -15.39 14.07
C PHE A 397 -9.16 -15.46 15.11
N ASP A 398 -10.14 -14.57 14.96
CA ASP A 398 -11.27 -14.47 15.89
C ASP A 398 -12.58 -15.04 15.30
N GLN A 399 -13.49 -15.47 16.18
CA GLN A 399 -14.82 -16.01 15.85
C GLN A 399 -14.83 -17.20 14.88
N ILE A 400 -13.88 -18.12 15.01
CA ILE A 400 -13.78 -19.28 14.12
C ILE A 400 -14.81 -20.35 14.49
N GLY A 401 -15.50 -20.90 13.49
CA GLY A 401 -16.52 -21.94 13.63
C GLY A 401 -17.96 -21.45 13.44
N VAL A 402 -18.18 -20.16 13.15
CA VAL A 402 -19.50 -19.58 12.87
C VAL A 402 -19.69 -19.40 11.36
N GLY A 403 -20.82 -19.88 10.83
CA GLY A 403 -21.19 -19.69 9.42
C GLY A 403 -20.19 -20.32 8.44
N SER A 404 -19.68 -19.51 7.50
CA SER A 404 -18.68 -19.92 6.49
C SER A 404 -17.23 -19.94 7.01
N ARG A 405 -16.95 -19.38 8.19
CA ARG A 405 -15.59 -19.30 8.77
C ARG A 405 -15.26 -20.60 9.53
N ARG A 406 -15.08 -21.70 8.81
CA ARG A 406 -14.83 -23.04 9.40
C ARG A 406 -13.35 -23.39 9.54
N GLN A 407 -12.49 -22.73 8.77
CA GLN A 407 -11.05 -22.92 8.77
C GLN A 407 -10.35 -21.62 9.17
N ALA A 408 -9.16 -21.75 9.76
CA ALA A 408 -8.24 -20.64 10.00
C ALA A 408 -6.83 -21.12 9.67
N TYR A 409 -6.18 -20.54 8.67
CA TYR A 409 -4.83 -20.91 8.27
C TYR A 409 -4.06 -19.75 7.64
N VAL A 410 -2.74 -19.87 7.64
CA VAL A 410 -1.83 -19.04 6.87
C VAL A 410 -1.24 -19.89 5.76
N SER A 411 -1.32 -19.41 4.52
CA SER A 411 -0.70 -20.02 3.36
C SER A 411 0.59 -19.29 3.03
N LEU A 412 1.70 -20.01 3.00
CA LEU A 412 3.00 -19.53 2.55
C LEU A 412 3.27 -20.10 1.16
N ALA A 413 3.23 -19.24 0.15
CA ALA A 413 3.67 -19.55 -1.20
C ALA A 413 5.20 -19.46 -1.25
N LEU A 414 5.89 -20.60 -1.41
CA LEU A 414 7.36 -20.68 -1.27
C LEU A 414 8.13 -20.62 -2.60
N GLY A 415 7.44 -20.63 -3.74
CA GLY A 415 8.02 -20.54 -5.07
C GLY A 415 7.46 -21.57 -6.05
N HIS A 416 7.61 -21.32 -7.34
CA HIS A 416 7.20 -22.25 -8.38
C HIS A 416 8.11 -23.48 -8.41
N PHE A 417 7.57 -24.62 -8.84
CA PHE A 417 8.32 -25.87 -8.94
C PHE A 417 9.61 -25.72 -9.76
N SER A 418 9.57 -24.93 -10.84
CA SER A 418 10.74 -24.65 -11.70
C SER A 418 11.81 -23.78 -11.03
N ASP A 419 11.48 -23.10 -9.93
CA ASP A 419 12.33 -22.13 -9.24
C ASP A 419 13.00 -22.71 -7.98
N LEU A 420 12.68 -23.94 -7.62
CA LEU A 420 13.17 -24.56 -6.39
C LEU A 420 14.24 -25.60 -6.74
N ASP A 421 15.44 -25.40 -6.18
CA ASP A 421 16.57 -26.29 -6.46
C ASP A 421 16.53 -27.52 -5.54
N GLU A 422 16.43 -27.27 -4.23
CA GLU A 422 16.47 -28.28 -3.18
C GLU A 422 15.53 -27.90 -2.04
N ILE A 423 14.98 -28.92 -1.38
CA ILE A 423 14.03 -28.76 -0.27
C ILE A 423 14.39 -29.72 0.85
N TYR A 424 14.51 -29.22 2.07
CA TYR A 424 14.77 -29.99 3.28
C TYR A 424 13.60 -29.84 4.25
N VAL A 425 13.10 -30.95 4.77
CA VAL A 425 12.07 -31.00 5.81
C VAL A 425 12.65 -31.74 7.00
N ARG A 426 12.60 -31.13 8.19
CA ARG A 426 13.19 -31.68 9.43
C ARG A 426 14.68 -32.02 9.29
N GLY A 427 15.42 -31.21 8.52
CA GLY A 427 16.85 -31.42 8.29
C GLY A 427 17.21 -32.58 7.35
N ALA A 428 16.23 -33.17 6.64
CA ALA A 428 16.47 -34.19 5.63
C ALA A 428 15.92 -33.77 4.25
N PRO A 429 16.51 -34.21 3.13
CA PRO A 429 15.96 -33.97 1.80
C PRO A 429 14.51 -34.43 1.69
N TRP A 430 13.66 -33.59 1.10
CA TRP A 430 12.25 -33.89 0.92
C TRP A 430 12.03 -34.80 -0.29
N ASN A 431 11.19 -35.82 -0.13
CA ASN A 431 10.87 -36.80 -1.18
C ASN A 431 9.82 -36.31 -2.19
N GLY A 432 9.29 -35.08 -2.02
CA GLY A 432 8.26 -34.51 -2.88
C GLY A 432 6.82 -34.95 -2.57
N GLU A 433 6.61 -35.75 -1.53
CA GLU A 433 5.27 -36.17 -1.08
C GLU A 433 4.68 -35.20 -0.07
N ALA A 434 3.36 -35.06 -0.08
CA ALA A 434 2.64 -34.21 0.86
C ALA A 434 3.04 -34.53 2.31
N THR A 435 3.57 -33.55 3.04
CA THR A 435 4.22 -33.77 4.33
C THR A 435 3.63 -32.83 5.38
N GLY A 436 3.13 -33.39 6.48
CA GLY A 436 2.70 -32.57 7.62
C GLY A 436 3.90 -32.03 8.41
N LEU A 437 3.82 -30.80 8.92
CA LEU A 437 4.82 -30.18 9.80
C LEU A 437 4.26 -29.84 11.18
N GLY A 438 5.00 -30.21 12.22
CA GLY A 438 4.70 -30.04 13.64
C GLY A 438 5.33 -28.80 14.28
N HIS A 439 5.01 -28.57 15.55
CA HIS A 439 5.69 -27.58 16.37
C HIS A 439 7.20 -27.86 16.45
N GLN A 440 8.03 -26.83 16.34
CA GLN A 440 9.50 -26.88 16.24
C GLN A 440 10.05 -27.58 14.99
N GLU A 441 9.21 -28.01 14.05
CA GLU A 441 9.70 -28.59 12.81
C GLU A 441 10.08 -27.49 11.82
N THR A 442 11.17 -27.74 11.09
CA THR A 442 11.73 -26.81 10.11
C THR A 442 11.52 -27.27 8.69
N LEU A 443 11.38 -26.29 7.80
CA LEU A 443 11.47 -26.39 6.36
C LEU A 443 12.59 -25.48 5.90
N ALA A 444 13.43 -25.93 4.97
CA ALA A 444 14.41 -25.10 4.30
C ALA A 444 14.32 -25.32 2.79
N VAL A 445 14.38 -24.25 2.02
CA VAL A 445 14.30 -24.28 0.55
C VAL A 445 15.45 -23.49 -0.06
N ALA A 446 16.02 -24.02 -1.14
CA ALA A 446 16.96 -23.30 -2.00
C ALA A 446 16.22 -22.71 -3.19
N THR A 447 16.36 -21.41 -3.38
CA THR A 447 15.70 -20.67 -4.46
C THR A 447 16.50 -19.42 -4.82
N GLY A 448 16.77 -19.26 -6.12
CA GLY A 448 17.65 -18.21 -6.63
C GLY A 448 19.02 -18.30 -5.99
N ASP A 449 19.55 -17.15 -5.57
CA ASP A 449 20.82 -17.06 -4.83
C ASP A 449 20.64 -17.08 -3.31
N CYS A 450 19.52 -17.62 -2.82
CA CYS A 450 19.18 -17.64 -1.40
C CYS A 450 18.75 -19.02 -0.88
N TYR A 451 18.87 -19.16 0.44
CA TYR A 451 18.22 -20.18 1.25
C TYR A 451 17.15 -19.52 2.12
N VAL A 452 15.99 -20.17 2.24
CA VAL A 452 14.88 -19.70 3.06
C VAL A 452 14.46 -20.79 4.03
N GLY A 453 14.47 -20.47 5.32
CA GLY A 453 14.10 -21.35 6.41
C GLY A 453 12.79 -20.93 7.05
N VAL A 454 11.87 -21.87 7.28
CA VAL A 454 10.62 -21.65 8.03
C VAL A 454 10.60 -22.59 9.24
N LEU A 455 10.38 -22.03 10.43
CA LEU A 455 10.23 -22.76 11.68
C LEU A 455 8.79 -22.63 12.18
N VAL A 456 8.11 -23.77 12.34
CA VAL A 456 6.71 -23.79 12.75
C VAL A 456 6.59 -23.67 14.27
N GLY A 457 5.89 -22.63 14.72
CA GLY A 457 5.51 -22.44 16.12
C GLY A 457 4.29 -23.27 16.49
N ARG A 458 3.73 -22.98 17.65
CA ARG A 458 2.49 -23.59 18.11
C ARG A 458 1.31 -22.89 17.44
N CYS A 459 0.43 -23.67 16.84
CA CYS A 459 -0.82 -23.22 16.23
C CYS A 459 -2.02 -23.82 16.99
N GLY A 460 -3.17 -23.16 16.92
CA GLY A 460 -4.39 -23.58 17.60
C GLY A 460 -4.96 -22.53 18.55
N PRO A 461 -6.07 -22.84 19.25
CA PRO A 461 -6.69 -21.94 20.22
C PRO A 461 -5.72 -21.57 21.34
N ALA A 462 -5.68 -20.30 21.73
CA ALA A 462 -4.88 -19.86 22.86
C ALA A 462 -5.26 -20.61 24.15
N GLY A 463 -4.26 -21.11 24.88
CA GLY A 463 -4.45 -21.77 26.18
C GLY A 463 -4.92 -23.23 26.12
N SER A 464 -5.19 -23.81 24.95
CA SER A 464 -5.31 -25.28 24.87
C SER A 464 -3.92 -25.88 25.15
N THR A 465 -3.83 -26.93 25.97
CA THR A 465 -2.60 -27.75 26.11
C THR A 465 -2.63 -28.99 25.22
N ASP A 466 -3.79 -29.29 24.63
CA ASP A 466 -3.96 -30.39 23.70
C ASP A 466 -3.16 -30.07 22.43
N GLU A 467 -1.99 -30.70 22.32
CA GLU A 467 -1.35 -30.95 21.04
C GLU A 467 -2.39 -31.68 20.19
N THR A 468 -2.95 -30.99 19.21
CA THR A 468 -3.94 -31.56 18.29
C THR A 468 -3.37 -32.86 17.72
N ARG A 469 -4.21 -33.89 17.56
CA ARG A 469 -3.81 -35.18 16.93
C ARG A 469 -3.30 -35.03 15.49
N VAL A 470 -3.36 -33.83 14.91
CA VAL A 470 -3.00 -33.48 13.55
C VAL A 470 -1.87 -32.45 13.56
N LYS A 471 -0.91 -32.61 12.65
CA LYS A 471 0.19 -31.67 12.44
C LYS A 471 -0.38 -30.35 11.89
N PRO A 472 -0.04 -29.19 12.49
CA PRO A 472 -0.59 -27.90 12.09
C PRO A 472 -0.14 -27.46 10.70
N GLY A 473 1.05 -27.87 10.24
CA GLY A 473 1.55 -27.55 8.90
C GLY A 473 1.25 -28.65 7.89
N HIS A 474 1.01 -28.27 6.64
CA HIS A 474 0.91 -29.14 5.48
C HIS A 474 1.74 -28.55 4.34
N LEU A 475 2.77 -29.28 3.91
CA LEU A 475 3.61 -28.93 2.77
C LEU A 475 3.18 -29.79 1.58
N ASP A 476 2.79 -29.13 0.50
CA ASP A 476 2.46 -29.78 -0.76
C ASP A 476 2.79 -28.89 -1.95
N TYR A 477 2.61 -29.45 -3.13
CA TYR A 477 2.58 -28.66 -4.35
C TYR A 477 1.13 -28.44 -4.76
N SER A 478 0.72 -27.18 -4.87
CA SER A 478 -0.59 -26.77 -5.38
C SER A 478 -0.50 -26.28 -6.83
N GLY A 479 -1.60 -26.36 -7.59
CA GLY A 479 -1.66 -25.97 -9.00
C GLY A 479 -1.27 -27.05 -10.01
N GLU A 480 -1.31 -26.71 -11.30
CA GLU A 480 -1.10 -27.64 -12.41
C GLU A 480 0.08 -27.25 -13.30
N GLY A 481 0.79 -28.26 -13.83
CA GLY A 481 1.86 -28.07 -14.82
C GLY A 481 2.98 -27.15 -14.35
N ALA A 482 3.34 -26.17 -15.21
CA ALA A 482 4.39 -25.19 -14.92
C ALA A 482 4.00 -24.17 -13.83
N PHE A 483 2.70 -24.02 -13.54
CA PHE A 483 2.22 -23.13 -12.48
C PHE A 483 2.20 -23.79 -11.10
N ARG A 484 2.62 -25.06 -11.02
CA ARG A 484 2.72 -25.82 -9.77
C ARG A 484 3.64 -25.08 -8.80
N ARG A 485 3.18 -24.85 -7.58
CA ARG A 485 3.84 -24.02 -6.56
C ARG A 485 3.96 -24.76 -5.25
N LEU A 486 5.14 -24.71 -4.63
CA LEU A 486 5.32 -25.25 -3.28
C LEU A 486 4.58 -24.36 -2.29
N THR A 487 3.69 -24.94 -1.51
CA THR A 487 2.86 -24.22 -0.54
C THR A 487 2.99 -24.88 0.83
N LEU A 488 3.29 -24.08 1.85
CA LEU A 488 3.18 -24.50 3.24
C LEU A 488 1.93 -23.86 3.84
N THR A 489 0.94 -24.69 4.16
CA THR A 489 -0.29 -24.26 4.83
C THR A 489 -0.18 -24.53 6.33
N LEU A 490 -0.26 -23.49 7.15
CA LEU A 490 -0.22 -23.58 8.61
C LEU A 490 -1.63 -23.35 9.18
N HIS A 491 -2.25 -24.40 9.69
CA HIS A 491 -3.58 -24.37 10.25
C HIS A 491 -3.56 -23.95 11.72
N GLY A 492 -4.27 -22.87 12.03
CA GLY A 492 -4.77 -22.61 13.38
C GLY A 492 -6.00 -23.47 13.67
N ARG A 493 -6.82 -23.76 12.64
CA ARG A 493 -7.94 -24.70 12.72
C ARG A 493 -8.33 -25.28 11.36
N GLN A 494 -8.62 -26.58 11.35
CA GLN A 494 -9.15 -27.32 10.20
C GLN A 494 -10.69 -27.45 10.25
N GLU A 495 -11.31 -27.78 9.12
CA GLU A 495 -12.79 -27.80 8.92
C GLU A 495 -13.52 -29.01 9.53
N GLU A 496 -12.83 -29.86 10.29
CA GLU A 496 -13.29 -31.24 10.54
C GLU A 496 -14.70 -31.36 11.18
N TYR A 497 -15.21 -30.31 11.84
CA TYR A 497 -16.60 -30.25 12.32
C TYR A 497 -17.08 -28.82 12.60
N ALA A 498 -18.41 -28.61 12.49
CA ALA A 498 -19.07 -27.40 12.96
C ALA A 498 -19.03 -27.35 14.50
N LEU A 499 -18.86 -26.16 15.06
CA LEU A 499 -18.90 -25.98 16.52
C LEU A 499 -20.23 -25.42 16.98
N GLU A 500 -20.61 -25.78 18.20
CA GLU A 500 -21.74 -25.20 18.91
C GLU A 500 -21.50 -23.73 19.30
N GLN A 501 -20.23 -23.33 19.48
CA GLN A 501 -19.81 -21.97 19.83
C GLN A 501 -18.57 -21.53 19.03
N PRO A 502 -18.41 -20.22 18.73
CA PRO A 502 -17.16 -19.70 18.15
C PRO A 502 -15.97 -19.99 19.06
N ILE A 503 -14.82 -20.27 18.44
CA ILE A 503 -13.52 -20.20 19.09
C ILE A 503 -12.92 -18.83 18.78
N HIS A 504 -12.41 -18.20 19.83
CA HIS A 504 -11.68 -16.94 19.78
C HIS A 504 -10.18 -17.23 19.94
N ASP A 505 -9.35 -16.28 19.52
CA ASP A 505 -7.90 -16.29 19.73
C ASP A 505 -7.21 -17.54 19.12
N VAL A 506 -7.62 -17.94 17.91
CA VAL A 506 -6.98 -19.05 17.18
C VAL A 506 -5.68 -18.56 16.56
N ARG A 507 -4.55 -19.18 16.87
CA ARG A 507 -3.22 -18.69 16.50
C ARG A 507 -2.54 -19.51 15.42
N VAL A 508 -1.74 -18.83 14.62
CA VAL A 508 -0.69 -19.41 13.78
C VAL A 508 0.60 -18.66 14.04
N VAL A 509 1.63 -19.35 14.52
CA VAL A 509 2.94 -18.76 14.83
C VAL A 509 4.01 -19.44 13.99
N PHE A 510 4.88 -18.66 13.36
CA PHE A 510 6.06 -19.17 12.66
C PHE A 510 7.17 -18.13 12.64
N ALA A 511 8.40 -18.61 12.43
CA ALA A 511 9.54 -17.76 12.13
C ALA A 511 10.05 -18.06 10.72
N ILE A 512 10.60 -17.05 10.06
CA ILE A 512 11.26 -17.16 8.77
C ILE A 512 12.66 -16.55 8.85
N SER A 513 13.61 -17.13 8.14
CA SER A 513 14.95 -16.58 7.97
C SER A 513 15.40 -16.75 6.53
N VAL A 514 16.07 -15.73 5.98
CA VAL A 514 16.63 -15.74 4.63
C VAL A 514 18.13 -15.52 4.71
N ALA A 515 18.88 -16.28 3.93
CA ALA A 515 20.33 -16.10 3.83
C ALA A 515 20.78 -16.23 2.37
N PRO A 516 21.73 -15.41 1.90
CA PRO A 516 22.41 -15.65 0.64
C PRO A 516 23.10 -17.02 0.62
N LYS A 517 23.15 -17.66 -0.55
CA LYS A 517 23.90 -18.92 -0.74
C LYS A 517 25.40 -18.75 -0.49
N THR A 518 25.93 -17.53 -0.51
CA THR A 518 27.33 -17.26 -0.16
C THR A 518 27.65 -17.49 1.32
N ASP A 519 26.63 -17.43 2.19
CA ASP A 519 26.81 -17.54 3.64
C ASP A 519 26.90 -19.00 4.11
N TYR A 520 26.43 -19.94 3.28
CA TYR A 520 26.39 -21.37 3.60
C TYR A 520 26.90 -22.20 2.42
N PRO A 521 27.78 -23.20 2.62
CA PRO A 521 28.29 -24.01 1.52
C PRO A 521 27.21 -24.83 0.79
N SER A 522 26.11 -25.15 1.46
CA SER A 522 25.00 -25.93 0.91
C SER A 522 23.69 -25.67 1.65
N LEU A 523 22.55 -26.09 1.07
CA LEU A 523 21.25 -26.05 1.75
C LEU A 523 21.25 -26.95 3.00
N ALA A 524 21.99 -28.06 2.99
CA ALA A 524 22.10 -28.96 4.13
C ALA A 524 22.75 -28.26 5.34
N ASP A 525 23.79 -27.46 5.11
CA ASP A 525 24.47 -26.69 6.16
C ASP A 525 23.55 -25.61 6.75
N PHE A 526 22.84 -24.88 5.88
CA PHE A 526 21.83 -23.93 6.30
C PHE A 526 20.71 -24.60 7.10
N ALA A 527 20.16 -25.72 6.62
CA ALA A 527 19.09 -26.46 7.30
C ALA A 527 19.55 -27.01 8.67
N ALA A 528 20.81 -27.45 8.78
CA ALA A 528 21.39 -27.92 10.03
C ALA A 528 21.57 -26.78 11.05
N ASP A 529 22.00 -25.60 10.60
CA ASP A 529 22.14 -24.44 11.47
C ASP A 529 20.79 -23.85 11.90
N PHE A 530 19.91 -23.61 10.93
CA PHE A 530 18.54 -23.15 11.17
C PHE A 530 17.74 -24.15 12.03
N GLY A 531 18.00 -25.46 11.91
CA GLY A 531 17.42 -26.51 12.75
C GLY A 531 17.75 -26.39 14.25
N LYS A 532 18.70 -25.54 14.64
CA LYS A 532 18.99 -25.21 16.05
C LYS A 532 18.06 -24.13 16.61
N ALA A 533 17.36 -23.39 15.76
CA ALA A 533 16.45 -22.33 16.19
C ALA A 533 15.28 -22.89 17.02
N ARG A 534 14.80 -22.12 18.00
CA ARG A 534 13.73 -22.54 18.91
C ARG A 534 12.72 -21.42 19.12
N ILE A 535 11.44 -21.76 19.04
CA ILE A 535 10.34 -20.88 19.44
C ILE A 535 9.85 -21.28 20.83
N ARG A 536 9.70 -20.34 21.77
CA ARG A 536 9.04 -20.57 23.06
C ARG A 536 7.78 -19.75 23.12
N GLN A 537 6.69 -20.35 23.55
CA GLN A 537 5.39 -19.70 23.67
C GLN A 537 4.82 -19.94 25.05
N ASP A 538 4.48 -18.86 25.74
CA ASP A 538 3.86 -18.89 27.06
C ASP A 538 2.59 -18.01 27.07
N VAL A 539 1.55 -18.46 27.76
CA VAL A 539 0.27 -17.74 27.86
C VAL A 539 -0.13 -17.61 29.31
N GLN A 540 -0.34 -16.37 29.77
CA GLN A 540 -0.69 -16.06 31.15
C GLN A 540 -1.86 -15.09 31.21
N ALA A 541 -2.83 -15.37 32.08
CA ALA A 541 -3.89 -14.43 32.39
C ALA A 541 -3.43 -13.46 33.48
N THR A 542 -3.32 -12.17 33.14
CA THR A 542 -2.90 -11.12 34.07
C THR A 542 -3.99 -10.05 34.22
N ARG A 543 -3.99 -9.33 35.34
CA ARG A 543 -4.91 -8.21 35.57
C ARG A 543 -4.12 -6.91 35.43
N ARG A 544 -4.40 -6.12 34.39
CA ARG A 544 -3.74 -4.84 34.14
C ARG A 544 -4.62 -3.70 34.60
N THR A 545 -4.07 -2.81 35.40
CA THR A 545 -4.71 -1.55 35.78
C THR A 545 -4.61 -0.58 34.61
N LEU A 546 -5.74 -0.08 34.12
CA LEU A 546 -5.80 0.86 33.00
C LEU A 546 -5.28 2.23 33.45
N GLY A 547 -4.46 2.85 32.61
CA GLY A 547 -4.02 4.23 32.81
C GLY A 547 -5.10 5.23 32.36
N LYS A 548 -4.94 6.51 32.69
CA LYS A 548 -5.85 7.60 32.24
C LYS A 548 -5.95 7.72 30.71
N ALA A 549 -4.96 7.24 29.96
CA ALA A 549 -4.98 7.22 28.49
C ALA A 549 -5.90 6.12 27.92
N ASP A 550 -6.12 5.03 28.68
CA ASP A 550 -6.94 3.89 28.24
C ASP A 550 -8.44 4.05 28.57
N GLU A 551 -8.84 5.13 29.26
CA GLU A 551 -10.25 5.38 29.60
C GLU A 551 -11.08 5.85 28.39
N GLN A 552 -10.45 6.32 27.30
CA GLN A 552 -11.12 6.84 26.10
C GLN A 552 -11.70 5.76 25.17
N SER A 553 -11.36 4.48 25.37
CA SER A 553 -11.85 3.36 24.55
C SER A 553 -13.11 2.68 25.11
N GLN A 554 -13.72 3.20 26.18
CA GLN A 554 -15.01 2.70 26.66
C GLN A 554 -16.19 3.33 25.90
N PRO A 555 -17.21 2.54 25.51
CA PRO A 555 -18.42 3.08 24.89
C PRO A 555 -19.08 4.09 25.84
N ARG A 556 -19.39 5.30 25.32
CA ARG A 556 -20.05 6.35 26.10
C ARG A 556 -21.36 5.82 26.68
N PRO A 557 -21.68 6.09 27.97
CA PRO A 557 -22.98 5.75 28.51
C PRO A 557 -24.09 6.48 27.74
N ILE A 558 -25.18 5.78 27.49
CA ILE A 558 -26.40 6.31 26.89
C ILE A 558 -26.89 7.51 27.73
N GLU A 559 -27.20 8.62 27.07
CA GLU A 559 -27.71 9.83 27.73
C GLU A 559 -28.94 9.51 28.61
N GLY A 560 -28.92 9.95 29.87
CA GLY A 560 -30.06 9.89 30.79
C GLY A 560 -29.82 9.14 32.11
N VAL A 561 -28.69 8.46 32.29
CA VAL A 561 -28.38 7.77 33.57
C VAL A 561 -27.52 8.66 34.48
N VAL A 562 -28.12 9.19 35.55
CA VAL A 562 -27.39 9.91 36.61
C VAL A 562 -26.43 8.93 37.30
N PRO A 563 -25.10 9.21 37.33
CA PRO A 563 -24.16 8.30 37.96
C PRO A 563 -24.28 8.37 39.48
N LYS A 564 -24.43 7.21 40.13
CA LYS A 564 -24.34 7.08 41.59
C LYS A 564 -22.94 7.48 42.06
N PRO A 565 -22.80 8.11 43.25
CA PRO A 565 -21.50 8.51 43.77
C PRO A 565 -20.59 7.28 43.97
N GLN A 566 -19.45 7.26 43.28
CA GLN A 566 -18.47 6.17 43.37
C GLN A 566 -17.54 6.35 44.58
N THR A 567 -17.45 5.31 45.40
CA THR A 567 -16.49 5.13 46.48
C THR A 567 -15.06 5.04 45.92
N ARG A 568 -14.12 5.82 46.50
CA ARG A 568 -12.65 5.80 46.34
C ARG A 568 -12.10 4.96 45.16
N LEU A 569 -11.83 5.65 44.03
CA LEU A 569 -10.82 5.37 43.00
C LEU A 569 -10.22 3.95 43.01
N ARG A 570 -11.01 2.95 42.59
CA ARG A 570 -10.42 1.76 41.97
C ARG A 570 -10.20 2.11 40.51
N LEU A 571 -8.94 2.32 40.13
CA LEU A 571 -8.57 2.44 38.73
C LEU A 571 -9.19 1.25 37.96
N PRO A 572 -9.87 1.50 36.84
CA PRO A 572 -10.46 0.42 36.06
C PRO A 572 -9.35 -0.56 35.67
N SER A 573 -9.64 -1.85 35.75
CA SER A 573 -8.67 -2.90 35.46
C SER A 573 -9.25 -3.82 34.40
N ARG A 574 -8.48 -4.13 33.34
CA ARG A 574 -8.85 -5.16 32.37
C ARG A 574 -8.12 -6.46 32.67
N GLN A 575 -8.79 -7.58 32.43
CA GLN A 575 -8.11 -8.87 32.35
C GLN A 575 -7.47 -8.97 30.96
N VAL A 576 -6.16 -9.18 30.95
CA VAL A 576 -5.32 -9.37 29.76
C VAL A 576 -5.00 -10.86 29.68
N LEU A 577 -5.13 -11.44 28.50
CA LEU A 577 -4.60 -12.78 28.23
C LEU A 577 -3.30 -12.57 27.47
N GLN A 578 -2.18 -12.56 28.19
CA GLN A 578 -0.89 -12.19 27.62
C GLN A 578 -0.22 -13.43 27.01
N GLN A 579 0.17 -13.36 25.75
CA GLN A 579 1.07 -14.32 25.13
C GLN A 579 2.47 -13.72 25.02
N THR A 580 3.49 -14.49 25.39
CA THR A 580 4.89 -14.20 25.12
C THR A 580 5.44 -15.21 24.14
N ILE A 581 6.02 -14.74 23.04
CA ILE A 581 6.65 -15.57 22.01
C ILE A 581 8.11 -15.17 21.91
N GLU A 582 9.03 -16.11 22.11
CA GLU A 582 10.47 -15.89 21.97
C GLU A 582 11.04 -16.78 20.87
N LEU A 583 11.76 -16.20 19.93
CA LEU A 583 12.60 -16.92 18.97
C LEU A 583 14.06 -16.78 19.41
N GLN A 584 14.75 -17.91 19.54
CA GLN A 584 16.22 -17.96 19.62
C GLN A 584 16.74 -18.56 18.33
N ILE A 585 17.63 -17.85 17.64
CA ILE A 585 18.25 -18.29 16.38
C ILE A 585 19.66 -17.73 16.31
N ALA A 586 20.65 -18.62 16.16
CA ALA A 586 22.06 -18.27 16.30
C ALA A 586 22.29 -17.38 17.55
N ASP A 587 22.92 -16.21 17.36
CA ASP A 587 23.21 -15.23 18.40
C ASP A 587 22.08 -14.21 18.62
N SER A 588 20.98 -14.29 17.87
CA SER A 588 19.86 -13.35 17.96
C SER A 588 18.68 -13.91 18.75
N LYS A 589 18.02 -13.02 19.49
CA LYS A 589 16.78 -13.30 20.23
C LYS A 589 15.71 -12.29 19.87
N LEU A 590 14.58 -12.76 19.34
CA LEU A 590 13.39 -11.94 19.10
C LEU A 590 12.32 -12.29 20.12
N LYS A 591 11.60 -11.27 20.62
CA LYS A 591 10.48 -11.46 21.56
C LYS A 591 9.29 -10.60 21.19
N LEU A 592 8.12 -11.22 21.14
CA LEU A 592 6.80 -10.58 21.06
C LEU A 592 6.05 -10.78 22.38
N VAL A 593 5.39 -9.74 22.85
CA VAL A 593 4.41 -9.81 23.94
C VAL A 593 3.11 -9.18 23.45
N GLU A 594 2.00 -9.90 23.54
CA GLU A 594 0.72 -9.50 22.95
C GLU A 594 -0.46 -9.81 23.87
N ASP A 595 -1.51 -8.98 23.81
CA ASP A 595 -2.80 -9.20 24.46
C ASP A 595 -3.72 -9.94 23.50
N LEU A 596 -3.92 -11.23 23.78
CA LEU A 596 -4.71 -12.12 22.93
C LEU A 596 -6.16 -11.67 22.78
N ARG A 597 -6.71 -10.99 23.79
CA ARG A 597 -8.13 -10.58 23.74
C ARG A 597 -8.39 -9.40 22.84
N THR A 598 -7.39 -8.55 22.64
CA THR A 598 -7.51 -7.32 21.84
C THR A 598 -6.71 -7.41 20.54
N GLY A 599 -5.87 -8.45 20.38
CA GLY A 599 -4.86 -8.53 19.33
C GLY A 599 -3.73 -7.50 19.47
N GLU A 600 -3.71 -6.75 20.56
CA GLU A 600 -2.81 -5.61 20.77
C GLU A 600 -1.38 -6.09 21.05
N LEU A 601 -0.43 -5.57 20.28
CA LEU A 601 0.99 -5.75 20.56
C LEU A 601 1.40 -4.91 21.78
N LEU A 602 1.90 -5.56 22.82
CA LEU A 602 2.27 -4.92 24.08
C LEU A 602 3.77 -4.56 24.13
N GLU A 603 4.64 -5.48 23.71
CA GLU A 603 6.09 -5.27 23.72
C GLU A 603 6.76 -6.00 22.54
N ARG A 604 7.89 -5.46 22.09
CA ARG A 604 8.80 -6.08 21.11
C ARG A 604 10.23 -5.92 21.57
N HIS A 605 11.00 -7.00 21.54
CA HIS A 605 12.42 -6.95 21.91
C HIS A 605 13.30 -7.64 20.89
N VAL A 606 14.44 -7.01 20.58
CA VAL A 606 15.55 -7.60 19.84
C VAL A 606 16.75 -7.65 20.77
N ASP A 607 17.30 -8.84 21.01
CA ASP A 607 18.48 -9.06 21.87
C ASP A 607 18.33 -8.44 23.28
N GLY A 608 17.11 -8.45 23.80
CA GLY A 608 16.75 -7.91 25.12
C GLY A 608 16.55 -6.39 25.17
N LEU A 609 16.67 -5.70 24.04
CA LEU A 609 16.36 -4.28 23.90
C LEU A 609 14.93 -4.10 23.39
N GLU A 610 14.12 -3.35 24.14
CA GLU A 610 12.75 -3.01 23.76
C GLU A 610 12.75 -2.00 22.61
N LEU A 611 11.98 -2.28 21.56
CA LEU A 611 11.82 -1.37 20.42
C LEU A 611 10.82 -0.26 20.78
N SER A 612 11.27 1.00 20.74
CA SER A 612 10.46 2.15 21.12
C SER A 612 9.33 2.43 20.13
N PRO A 613 8.07 2.64 20.58
CA PRO A 613 6.94 2.94 19.70
C PRO A 613 6.91 4.39 19.18
N GLY A 614 7.81 5.27 19.64
CA GLY A 614 7.78 6.70 19.31
C GLY A 614 8.46 7.10 17.99
N GLN A 615 9.14 6.16 17.33
CA GLN A 615 9.87 6.40 16.08
C GLN A 615 9.02 5.99 14.88
N LEU A 616 8.46 6.98 14.18
CA LEU A 616 7.52 6.77 13.09
C LEU A 616 8.23 6.30 11.81
N TRP A 617 9.46 6.78 11.56
CA TRP A 617 10.34 6.29 10.51
C TRP A 617 11.74 6.04 11.07
N SER A 618 12.31 4.90 10.68
CA SER A 618 13.69 4.52 10.98
C SER A 618 14.29 3.89 9.72
N ALA A 619 15.22 4.59 9.08
CA ALA A 619 15.98 4.10 7.93
C ALA A 619 17.38 4.73 7.95
N PRO A 620 18.39 4.12 7.30
CA PRO A 620 19.70 4.74 7.18
C PRO A 620 19.58 6.13 6.54
N GLY A 621 20.04 7.15 7.26
CA GLY A 621 20.00 8.53 6.79
C GLY A 621 18.66 9.23 6.96
N PHE A 622 17.56 8.54 7.29
CA PHE A 622 16.26 9.18 7.55
C PHE A 622 15.59 8.60 8.80
N GLU A 623 15.50 9.43 9.84
CA GLU A 623 14.79 9.10 11.07
C GLU A 623 13.80 10.22 11.40
N TYR A 624 12.58 9.84 11.79
CA TYR A 624 11.59 10.79 12.25
C TYR A 624 10.78 10.26 13.43
N ARG A 625 10.57 11.14 14.41
CA ARG A 625 9.77 10.90 15.62
C ARG A 625 8.65 11.93 15.70
N ALA A 626 7.50 11.53 16.24
CA ALA A 626 6.38 12.44 16.39
C ALA A 626 6.79 13.71 17.17
N GLY A 627 6.51 14.87 16.59
CA GLY A 627 6.84 16.18 17.18
C GLY A 627 8.25 16.70 16.88
N ALA A 628 9.09 15.95 16.15
CA ALA A 628 10.36 16.46 15.63
C ALA A 628 10.17 17.43 14.46
N ASP A 629 11.24 18.13 14.07
CA ASP A 629 11.26 18.99 12.88
C ASP A 629 11.43 18.13 11.62
N LEU A 630 10.30 17.79 10.97
CA LEU A 630 10.30 16.96 9.75
C LEU A 630 11.10 17.61 8.60
N PRO A 631 10.95 18.92 8.29
CA PRO A 631 11.79 19.59 7.29
C PRO A 631 13.29 19.42 7.52
N GLN A 632 13.74 19.52 8.79
CA GLN A 632 15.15 19.29 9.13
C GLN A 632 15.54 17.83 8.87
N ALA A 633 14.75 16.86 9.34
CA ALA A 633 15.04 15.44 9.16
C ALA A 633 15.12 15.04 7.68
N LEU A 634 14.22 15.57 6.84
CA LEU A 634 14.24 15.37 5.39
C LEU A 634 15.49 15.99 4.74
N SER A 635 15.85 17.21 5.13
CA SER A 635 17.04 17.89 4.60
C SER A 635 18.34 17.17 4.98
N GLU A 636 18.44 16.64 6.21
CA GLU A 636 19.59 15.85 6.67
C GLU A 636 19.70 14.53 5.90
N ALA A 637 18.56 13.97 5.51
CA ALA A 637 18.45 12.79 4.67
C ALA A 637 18.71 13.06 3.16
N GLY A 638 18.84 14.33 2.76
CA GLY A 638 19.12 14.73 1.37
C GLY A 638 17.88 14.98 0.50
N TYR A 639 16.71 15.26 1.11
CA TYR A 639 15.42 15.47 0.43
C TYR A 639 14.96 16.93 0.33
#